data_AF-A0A367K1C7-F1
#
_entry.id   AF-A0A367K1C7-F1
#
_cell.length_a   1.000
_cell.length_b   1.000
_cell.length_c   1.000
_cell.angle_alpha   90.00
_cell.angle_beta   90.00
_cell.angle_gamma   90.00
#
_symmetry.space_group_name_H-M   'P 1'
#
loop_
_entity.id
_entity.type
_entity.pdbx_description
1 polymer ?
#
loop_
_entity_poly.entity_id
_entity_poly.type
_entity_poly.pdbx_seq_one_letter_code
_entity_poly.pdbx_strand_id
1 'polypeptide(L)'
;DLHEADEASIELLNSLISAKLDLLVILTYRDNELPKKAPTLLTNQDAVISFVNIKNLDQSALMELIRATMHRQEEIDLALLAPLVDFIHKKTHGNPFYVCQLLAALERKNLIYFTWEKRRWEYNLYEIEKELEMGGDDGDVSIEFLVQRLKELPRDGRKFLKWASFIGNSFKYETVKNLMIENDDISDEDDMEDKFSPMYEEEEEEEPIRHKRSRFDAINGLQSALQQGFIQPTNNDEFRFTHDRYSQAISMLTSPEHQDIYHLRIISHFINKDHVDSFWVADHVKGAIHLIKQNTIKASYRKMLIQAGDKAFDSGAHQLAYSYYFAAYELLSSVDPWVNGEDSKYIETLHLYTRLAEISLFTDNALTRKYLKIILSRAESPIDRAAAYRIQHRCRWSRAEGSMESILILVNCLRDLGIEEINMELRKDELKELYENTKQEVLKMGFENMLKLPICESRLIRTRCSIMEELCLWAYWTNNARVMLTVGSQFVLKTLRSGTTPTTGVGLVFFGIAATQLFKAYEFAEQIGHALMGGDRTYSIFAHIQTIFINFLCGGNMSDVLKEARDCLEGITGPSEPLGAVITITTIIRSILAVQGKTDLTEKGIFEDKEFNETEFLTRCALENSSYQFYAYYYYALKIIILSFYRFDQAAVKLSSEQIAMANALPPGRLTHLMFFARCISLIRLIRDQNRKELFQELLDCRSQLADWTHHSHPENLGVHLDSKQGKWPIETHLMYELSGEYYARKSLRTVASSFIKQAISGYRHLGMQGLANQVKEKHASLLKDFQPLDIPKSALVQTESLQRVPKRDSIGDLSLKELDMLYNINVNSMHTSPEEALLALDIVDLASILKSCQVISSEMNFELLLKQMLEIILENSGADSGVIIVKENTSFSIVGRGSQQDECDIFSKPRPLSEEEESMMTRISQYTIHTQKSLFIVDVQQDPRFSDGTDDQTKSCICTPIIHKSAVVGCIYIEAPMGSLTFRHEIVLRLLSQQIGISITNALLFKSIQKVTYANVKMIENQKAALEEARKSKEAALHAMKLKADFLANMSHELRTPFSGFYGMISLLSETTLDSEQQDIVFTAKESCETLLKIIDDLLNFSKLEAGKVTLDVGPLVIEEVIADTIEILSPLATRKGLELAYIVDSDVPATVLADSSRIRQVLTNLLGNAIKFTHHGGVEIKCHLDPKSTEDLVQLRFEVMDTGIGICPEEQQRLFEPFSQLD
;
A
#
# COMPACT_ATOMS: atom_id res chain seq x y z
N ASP A 1 -3.98 -6.31 26.92
CA ASP A 1 -4.61 -7.42 27.65
C ASP A 1 -5.83 -7.95 26.90
N LEU A 2 -6.03 -9.27 26.85
CA LEU A 2 -7.07 -9.90 26.04
C LEU A 2 -8.46 -9.89 26.71
N HIS A 3 -8.51 -9.73 28.03
CA HIS A 3 -9.78 -9.70 28.79
C HIS A 3 -10.54 -8.37 28.64
N GLU A 4 -9.85 -7.29 28.23
CA GLU A 4 -10.45 -5.99 27.89
C GLU A 4 -10.62 -5.81 26.37
N ALA A 5 -10.19 -6.76 25.55
CA ALA A 5 -10.25 -6.65 24.10
C ALA A 5 -11.67 -6.88 23.57
N ASP A 6 -12.14 -5.98 22.72
CA ASP A 6 -13.41 -6.14 22.01
C ASP A 6 -13.30 -7.18 20.88
N GLU A 7 -14.43 -7.71 20.44
CA GLU A 7 -14.45 -8.77 19.41
C GLU A 7 -13.84 -8.31 18.08
N ALA A 8 -13.97 -7.03 17.73
CA ALA A 8 -13.42 -6.49 16.49
C ALA A 8 -11.88 -6.46 16.51
N SER A 9 -11.26 -6.09 17.65
CA SER A 9 -9.80 -6.15 17.80
C SER A 9 -9.28 -7.59 17.69
N ILE A 10 -10.01 -8.56 18.25
CA ILE A 10 -9.63 -9.98 18.16
C ILE A 10 -9.73 -10.48 16.70
N GLU A 11 -10.77 -10.10 15.98
CA GLU A 11 -10.92 -10.41 14.55
C GLU A 11 -9.83 -9.76 13.69
N LEU A 12 -9.45 -8.51 14.00
CA LEU A 12 -8.34 -7.82 13.34
C LEU A 12 -7.03 -8.57 13.59
N LEU A 13 -6.69 -8.92 14.84
CA LEU A 13 -5.49 -9.67 15.15
C LEU A 13 -5.46 -11.04 14.44
N ASN A 14 -6.60 -11.74 14.40
CA ASN A 14 -6.71 -12.97 13.62
C ASN A 14 -6.48 -12.74 12.13
N SER A 15 -7.02 -11.66 11.57
CA SER A 15 -6.81 -11.29 10.16
C SER A 15 -5.34 -10.94 9.87
N LEU A 16 -4.66 -10.21 10.78
CA LEU A 16 -3.24 -9.87 10.66
C LEU A 16 -2.34 -11.11 10.74
N ILE A 17 -2.67 -12.06 11.61
CA ILE A 17 -1.99 -13.36 11.69
C ILE A 17 -2.23 -14.17 10.41
N SER A 18 -3.46 -14.17 9.90
CA SER A 18 -3.84 -14.90 8.68
C SER A 18 -3.16 -14.30 7.44
N ALA A 19 -2.88 -12.99 7.45
CA ALA A 19 -2.11 -12.26 6.45
C ALA A 19 -0.59 -12.47 6.57
N LYS A 20 -0.11 -13.21 7.59
CA LYS A 20 1.30 -13.57 7.82
C LYS A 20 2.25 -12.36 7.86
N LEU A 21 1.81 -11.26 8.47
CA LEU A 21 2.66 -10.10 8.70
C LEU A 21 3.72 -10.40 9.77
N ASP A 22 4.93 -9.85 9.60
CA ASP A 22 6.03 -9.96 10.58
C ASP A 22 5.72 -9.14 11.84
N LEU A 23 4.95 -9.72 12.75
CA LEU A 23 4.47 -9.07 13.97
C LEU A 23 4.81 -9.91 15.19
N LEU A 24 5.40 -9.28 16.22
CA LEU A 24 5.49 -9.84 17.56
C LEU A 24 4.36 -9.27 18.42
N VAL A 25 3.39 -10.10 18.77
CA VAL A 25 2.28 -9.71 19.64
C VAL A 25 2.45 -10.36 21.00
N ILE A 26 2.50 -9.53 22.05
CA ILE A 26 2.54 -10.00 23.44
C ILE A 26 1.11 -9.92 23.99
N LEU A 27 0.52 -11.07 24.28
CA LEU A 27 -0.83 -11.18 24.81
C LEU A 27 -0.80 -11.61 26.28
N THR A 28 -1.60 -10.94 27.09
CA THR A 28 -1.80 -11.23 28.50
C THR A 28 -3.29 -11.55 28.72
N TYR A 29 -3.59 -12.67 29.35
CA TYR A 29 -4.96 -13.10 29.60
C TYR A 29 -5.07 -13.97 30.85
N ARG A 30 -6.30 -14.14 31.34
CA ARG A 30 -6.65 -15.01 32.47
C ARG A 30 -7.58 -16.09 31.95
N ASP A 31 -7.34 -17.37 32.27
CA ASP A 31 -8.07 -18.50 31.70
C ASP A 31 -9.60 -18.42 31.89
N ASN A 32 -10.05 -17.80 32.99
CA ASN A 32 -11.47 -17.71 33.35
C ASN A 32 -12.19 -16.44 32.82
N GLU A 33 -11.48 -15.51 32.17
CA GLU A 33 -12.01 -14.18 31.76
C GLU A 33 -11.82 -13.94 30.26
N LEU A 34 -11.76 -15.00 29.45
CA LEU A 34 -11.55 -14.90 28.01
C LEU A 34 -12.84 -14.54 27.26
N PRO A 35 -12.80 -13.55 26.35
CA PRO A 35 -13.89 -13.28 25.40
C PRO A 35 -14.19 -14.51 24.53
N LYS A 36 -15.45 -14.66 24.08
CA LYS A 36 -15.90 -15.84 23.31
C LYS A 36 -15.06 -16.15 22.07
N LYS A 37 -14.55 -15.12 21.39
CA LYS A 37 -13.70 -15.25 20.20
C LYS A 37 -12.20 -15.30 20.50
N ALA A 38 -11.77 -15.04 21.74
CA ALA A 38 -10.35 -15.08 22.10
C ALA A 38 -9.66 -16.45 21.93
N PRO A 39 -10.34 -17.61 22.16
CA PRO A 39 -9.73 -18.91 21.93
C PRO A 39 -9.27 -19.13 20.48
N THR A 40 -9.96 -18.55 19.49
CA THR A 40 -9.58 -18.72 18.07
C THR A 40 -8.21 -18.11 17.78
N LEU A 41 -7.89 -16.99 18.45
CA LEU A 41 -6.59 -16.32 18.37
C LEU A 41 -5.47 -17.18 19.01
N LEU A 42 -5.77 -17.80 20.15
CA LEU A 42 -4.82 -18.62 20.92
C LEU A 42 -4.57 -20.00 20.30
N THR A 43 -5.45 -20.47 19.41
CA THR A 43 -5.32 -21.76 18.71
C THR A 43 -5.01 -21.60 17.22
N ASN A 44 -4.64 -20.39 16.77
CA ASN A 44 -4.42 -20.11 15.36
C ASN A 44 -3.17 -20.86 14.84
N GLN A 45 -3.35 -21.70 13.81
CA GLN A 45 -2.31 -22.56 13.27
C GLN A 45 -1.26 -21.81 12.44
N ASP A 46 -1.57 -20.60 11.98
CA ASP A 46 -0.67 -19.77 11.18
C ASP A 46 0.31 -18.94 12.01
N ALA A 47 0.18 -18.93 13.35
CA ALA A 47 1.07 -18.22 14.27
C ALA A 47 1.97 -19.18 15.08
N VAL A 48 3.21 -18.75 15.34
CA VAL A 48 4.07 -19.39 16.34
C VAL A 48 3.70 -18.86 17.71
N ILE A 49 2.90 -19.63 18.46
CA ILE A 49 2.40 -19.22 19.78
C ILE A 49 3.28 -19.86 20.86
N SER A 50 3.88 -19.02 21.70
CA SER A 50 4.64 -19.44 22.87
C SER A 50 3.90 -19.03 24.14
N PHE A 51 3.52 -20.00 24.96
CA PHE A 51 2.85 -19.73 26.23
C PHE A 51 3.86 -19.61 27.36
N VAL A 52 3.86 -18.47 28.05
CA VAL A 52 4.58 -18.27 29.31
C VAL A 52 3.56 -18.23 30.43
N ASN A 53 3.47 -19.32 31.19
CA ASN A 53 2.59 -19.39 32.35
C ASN A 53 3.27 -18.75 33.58
N ILE A 54 2.77 -17.60 34.02
CA ILE A 54 3.22 -16.94 35.24
C ILE A 54 2.44 -17.52 36.42
N LYS A 55 3.10 -18.35 37.23
CA LYS A 55 2.50 -18.96 38.43
C LYS A 55 2.47 -17.97 39.59
N ASN A 56 1.54 -18.19 40.52
CA ASN A 56 1.55 -17.55 41.83
C ASN A 56 2.84 -17.89 42.60
N LEU A 57 3.17 -17.07 43.59
CA LEU A 57 4.34 -17.27 44.46
C LEU A 57 4.17 -18.57 45.24
N ASP A 58 5.18 -19.43 45.18
CA ASP A 58 5.25 -20.57 46.09
C ASP A 58 5.56 -20.11 47.53
N GLN A 59 5.40 -21.01 48.50
CA GLN A 59 5.65 -20.68 49.91
C GLN A 59 7.07 -20.14 50.14
N SER A 60 8.08 -20.61 49.42
CA SER A 60 9.47 -20.12 49.54
C SER A 60 9.63 -18.68 49.06
N ALA A 61 9.08 -18.34 47.89
CA ALA A 61 9.16 -17.00 47.34
C ALA A 61 8.27 -16.03 48.14
N LEU A 62 7.11 -16.50 48.63
CA LEU A 62 6.25 -15.73 49.52
C LEU A 62 6.95 -15.45 50.86
N MET A 63 7.68 -16.43 51.38
CA MET A 63 8.51 -16.29 52.58
C MET A 63 9.55 -15.18 52.40
N GLU A 64 10.26 -15.18 51.28
CA GLU A 64 11.26 -14.17 50.97
C GLU A 64 10.64 -12.78 50.81
N LEU A 65 9.49 -12.67 50.14
CA LEU A 65 8.74 -11.43 49.99
C LEU A 65 8.33 -10.87 51.35
N ILE A 66 7.67 -11.66 52.20
CA ILE A 66 7.21 -11.22 53.53
C ILE A 66 8.40 -10.87 54.43
N ARG A 67 9.47 -11.67 54.38
CA ARG A 67 10.71 -11.39 55.11
C ARG A 67 11.30 -10.03 54.71
N ALA A 68 11.37 -9.75 53.41
CA ALA A 68 11.87 -8.48 52.89
C ALA A 68 10.94 -7.32 53.29
N THR A 69 9.62 -7.46 53.14
CA THR A 69 8.64 -6.45 53.55
C THR A 69 8.72 -6.14 55.04
N MET A 70 8.87 -7.16 55.89
CA MET A 70 8.98 -7.02 57.34
C MET A 70 10.41 -6.72 57.84
N HIS A 71 11.38 -6.57 56.93
CA HIS A 71 12.79 -6.27 57.22
C HIS A 71 13.42 -7.26 58.22
N ARG A 72 13.28 -8.58 57.98
CA ARG A 72 13.77 -9.65 58.86
C ARG A 72 15.06 -10.32 58.35
N GLN A 73 15.94 -10.74 59.27
CA GLN A 73 17.26 -11.34 58.95
C GLN A 73 17.15 -12.85 58.68
N GLU A 74 18.03 -13.39 57.81
CA GLU A 74 17.85 -14.67 57.10
C GLU A 74 17.73 -15.93 57.95
N GLU A 75 18.44 -16.09 59.07
CA GLU A 75 18.55 -17.41 59.71
C GLU A 75 17.63 -17.62 60.94
N ILE A 76 17.32 -16.55 61.69
CA ILE A 76 16.61 -16.66 62.99
C ILE A 76 15.10 -16.36 62.84
N ASP A 77 14.72 -15.48 61.91
CA ASP A 77 13.35 -14.99 61.78
C ASP A 77 12.47 -15.85 60.85
N LEU A 78 13.04 -16.77 60.06
CA LEU A 78 12.26 -17.65 59.18
C LEU A 78 11.29 -18.56 59.95
N ALA A 79 11.73 -19.12 61.08
CA ALA A 79 10.86 -19.96 61.91
C ALA A 79 9.71 -19.17 62.55
N LEU A 80 9.91 -17.87 62.80
CA LEU A 80 8.91 -16.98 63.41
C LEU A 80 7.91 -16.43 62.39
N LEU A 81 8.27 -16.38 61.10
CA LEU A 81 7.39 -15.88 60.05
C LEU A 81 6.58 -17.00 59.38
N ALA A 82 7.01 -18.26 59.48
CA ALA A 82 6.35 -19.41 58.83
C ALA A 82 4.83 -19.50 59.08
N PRO A 83 4.31 -19.32 60.32
CA PRO A 83 2.86 -19.39 60.56
C PRO A 83 2.07 -18.29 59.84
N LEU A 84 2.62 -17.07 59.77
CA LEU A 84 2.01 -15.95 59.04
C LEU A 84 2.02 -16.20 57.53
N VAL A 85 3.13 -16.75 57.02
CA VAL A 85 3.28 -17.08 55.59
C VAL A 85 2.32 -18.19 55.19
N ASP A 86 2.15 -19.22 56.02
CA ASP A 86 1.18 -20.30 55.80
C ASP A 86 -0.25 -19.77 55.80
N PHE A 87 -0.60 -18.88 56.73
CA PHE A 87 -1.90 -18.23 56.78
C PHE A 87 -2.17 -17.40 55.52
N ILE A 88 -1.23 -16.54 55.14
CA ILE A 88 -1.35 -15.69 53.94
C ILE A 88 -1.40 -16.55 52.67
N HIS A 89 -0.59 -17.60 52.57
CA HIS A 89 -0.61 -18.53 51.44
C HIS A 89 -1.95 -19.25 51.34
N LYS A 90 -2.51 -19.74 52.46
CA LYS A 90 -3.81 -20.40 52.49
C LYS A 90 -4.95 -19.48 52.04
N LYS A 91 -4.88 -18.19 52.38
CA LYS A 91 -5.92 -17.22 52.01
C LYS A 91 -5.75 -16.61 50.61
N THR A 92 -4.53 -16.45 50.11
CA THR A 92 -4.26 -15.74 48.84
C THR A 92 -3.78 -16.65 47.70
N HIS A 93 -3.54 -17.93 47.97
CA HIS A 93 -2.91 -18.90 47.06
C HIS A 93 -1.60 -18.40 46.44
N GLY A 94 -0.88 -17.52 47.15
CA GLY A 94 0.38 -16.93 46.70
C GLY A 94 0.24 -15.86 45.61
N ASN A 95 -0.95 -15.33 45.34
CA ASN A 95 -1.10 -14.23 44.39
C ASN A 95 -0.47 -12.94 44.95
N PRO A 96 0.60 -12.38 44.33
CA PRO A 96 1.32 -11.23 44.89
C PRO A 96 0.44 -10.01 45.15
N PHE A 97 -0.55 -9.75 44.29
CA PHE A 97 -1.45 -8.62 44.45
C PHE A 97 -2.29 -8.78 45.73
N TYR A 98 -2.96 -9.92 45.90
CA TYR A 98 -3.76 -10.18 47.09
C TYR A 98 -2.92 -10.28 48.37
N VAL A 99 -1.70 -10.80 48.29
CA VAL A 99 -0.73 -10.80 49.40
C VAL A 99 -0.44 -9.37 49.87
N CYS A 100 -0.05 -8.48 48.96
CA CYS A 100 0.22 -7.08 49.29
C CYS A 100 -1.02 -6.37 49.85
N GLN A 101 -2.21 -6.66 49.29
CA GLN A 101 -3.46 -6.07 49.77
C GLN A 101 -3.85 -6.56 51.17
N LEU A 102 -3.63 -7.84 51.47
CA LEU A 102 -3.88 -8.43 52.78
C LEU A 102 -2.90 -7.87 53.82
N LEU A 103 -1.60 -7.81 53.50
CA LEU A 103 -0.58 -7.23 54.40
C LEU A 103 -0.87 -5.77 54.74
N ALA A 104 -1.23 -4.96 53.73
CA ALA A 104 -1.62 -3.57 53.95
C ALA A 104 -2.91 -3.45 54.79
N ALA A 105 -3.86 -4.37 54.64
CA ALA A 105 -5.07 -4.39 55.47
C ALA A 105 -4.76 -4.74 56.93
N LEU A 106 -3.87 -5.72 57.16
CA LEU A 106 -3.43 -6.13 58.49
C LEU A 106 -2.63 -5.04 59.22
N GLU A 107 -1.81 -4.28 58.50
CA GLU A 107 -1.07 -3.14 59.06
C GLU A 107 -2.03 -2.02 59.50
N ARG A 108 -3.01 -1.66 58.68
CA ARG A 108 -4.01 -0.63 59.03
C ARG A 108 -4.87 -0.99 60.22
N LYS A 109 -5.24 -2.27 60.35
CA LYS A 109 -5.97 -2.78 61.52
C LYS A 109 -5.08 -2.89 62.78
N ASN A 110 -3.81 -2.46 62.70
CA ASN A 110 -2.78 -2.59 63.74
C ASN A 110 -2.51 -4.04 64.17
N LEU A 111 -2.80 -5.01 63.31
CA LEU A 111 -2.51 -6.43 63.54
C LEU A 111 -1.07 -6.80 63.18
N ILE A 112 -0.49 -6.04 62.23
CA ILE A 112 0.94 -5.97 61.96
C ILE A 112 1.39 -4.56 62.34
N TYR A 113 2.35 -4.43 63.24
CA TYR A 113 2.78 -3.13 63.76
C TYR A 113 4.29 -3.05 63.93
N PHE A 114 4.84 -1.86 63.73
CA PHE A 114 6.27 -1.62 63.91
C PHE A 114 6.59 -1.32 65.38
N THR A 115 7.43 -2.17 65.99
CA THR A 115 7.88 -1.96 67.37
C THR A 115 9.20 -1.19 67.35
N TRP A 116 9.13 0.11 67.67
CA TRP A 116 10.28 1.02 67.67
C TRP A 116 11.42 0.56 68.59
N GLU A 117 11.10 -0.07 69.73
CA GLU A 117 12.09 -0.57 70.69
C GLU A 117 12.97 -1.69 70.11
N LYS A 118 12.40 -2.53 69.24
CA LYS A 118 13.06 -3.68 68.63
C LYS A 118 13.46 -3.44 67.17
N ARG A 119 13.15 -2.25 66.63
CA ARG A 119 13.36 -1.85 65.22
C ARG A 119 12.86 -2.89 64.21
N ARG A 120 11.71 -3.53 64.49
CA ARG A 120 11.17 -4.61 63.66
C ARG A 120 9.64 -4.61 63.62
N TRP A 121 9.09 -5.14 62.54
CA TRP A 121 7.66 -5.39 62.39
C TRP A 121 7.25 -6.65 63.17
N GLU A 122 6.32 -6.53 64.13
CA GLU A 122 5.75 -7.65 64.88
C GLU A 122 4.29 -7.88 64.46
N TYR A 123 3.75 -9.07 64.73
CA TYR A 123 2.39 -9.44 64.36
C TYR A 123 1.79 -10.35 65.44
N ASN A 124 0.45 -10.36 65.55
CA ASN A 124 -0.29 -11.23 66.45
C ASN A 124 -1.18 -12.19 65.66
N LEU A 125 -0.73 -13.45 65.49
CA LEU A 125 -1.45 -14.45 64.69
C LEU A 125 -2.87 -14.72 65.21
N TYR A 126 -3.06 -14.77 66.54
CA TYR A 126 -4.36 -15.09 67.13
C TYR A 126 -5.41 -14.01 66.87
N GLU A 127 -5.01 -12.74 66.89
CA GLU A 127 -5.90 -11.62 66.56
C GLU A 127 -6.18 -11.56 65.04
N ILE A 128 -5.20 -11.90 64.21
CA ILE A 128 -5.36 -12.00 62.75
C ILE A 128 -6.36 -13.09 62.38
N GLU A 129 -6.23 -14.29 62.96
CA GLU A 129 -7.14 -15.42 62.70
C GLU A 129 -8.57 -15.08 63.16
N LYS A 130 -8.72 -14.55 64.38
CA LYS A 130 -10.03 -14.19 64.95
C LYS A 130 -10.76 -13.10 64.14
N GLU A 131 -10.04 -12.08 63.69
CA GLU A 131 -10.62 -10.96 62.94
C GLU A 131 -11.07 -11.37 61.53
N LEU A 132 -10.37 -12.31 60.89
CA LEU A 132 -10.69 -12.80 59.55
C LEU A 132 -11.73 -13.95 59.57
N GLU A 133 -11.87 -14.69 60.68
CA GLU A 133 -12.92 -15.69 60.88
C GLU A 133 -14.32 -15.07 61.14
N MET A 134 -14.39 -13.85 61.68
CA MET A 134 -15.67 -13.15 61.91
C MET A 134 -16.29 -12.54 60.62
N GLY A 135 -15.58 -12.60 59.49
CA GLY A 135 -15.97 -12.00 58.20
C GLY A 135 -16.81 -12.89 57.26
N GLY A 136 -17.09 -14.14 57.62
CA GLY A 136 -17.89 -15.07 56.82
C GLY A 136 -17.07 -15.99 55.90
N ASP A 137 -17.24 -17.28 56.16
CA ASP A 137 -16.84 -18.52 55.47
C ASP A 137 -15.38 -18.71 55.00
N ASP A 138 -15.01 -19.99 54.87
CA ASP A 138 -13.67 -20.55 54.59
C ASP A 138 -13.08 -20.17 53.20
N GLY A 139 -13.62 -19.13 52.56
CA GLY A 139 -13.30 -18.71 51.20
C GLY A 139 -11.94 -18.02 51.04
N ASP A 140 -11.39 -18.20 49.84
CA ASP A 140 -10.18 -17.56 49.34
C ASP A 140 -10.35 -16.04 49.19
N VAL A 141 -9.27 -15.27 49.28
CA VAL A 141 -9.26 -13.83 49.01
C VAL A 141 -9.57 -13.61 47.52
N SER A 142 -10.84 -13.29 47.23
CA SER A 142 -11.40 -13.08 45.89
C SER A 142 -11.66 -11.58 45.60
N ILE A 143 -12.33 -11.25 44.49
CA ILE A 143 -12.82 -9.89 44.22
C ILE A 143 -13.76 -9.41 45.34
N GLU A 144 -14.47 -10.31 46.03
CA GLU A 144 -15.40 -9.98 47.13
C GLU A 144 -14.67 -9.38 48.34
N PHE A 145 -13.42 -9.80 48.60
CA PHE A 145 -12.57 -9.14 49.61
C PHE A 145 -12.27 -7.68 49.24
N LEU A 146 -12.03 -7.39 47.95
CA LEU A 146 -11.82 -6.02 47.48
C LEU A 146 -13.12 -5.21 47.57
N VAL A 147 -14.27 -5.82 47.27
CA VAL A 147 -15.60 -5.21 47.45
C VAL A 147 -15.81 -4.82 48.91
N GLN A 148 -15.48 -5.71 49.86
CA GLN A 148 -15.57 -5.42 51.29
C GLN A 148 -14.62 -4.28 51.72
N ARG A 149 -13.38 -4.28 51.23
CA ARG A 149 -12.43 -3.17 51.45
C ARG A 149 -12.89 -1.84 50.86
N LEU A 150 -13.58 -1.88 49.73
CA LEU A 150 -14.18 -0.69 49.14
C LEU A 150 -15.39 -0.21 49.95
N LYS A 151 -16.12 -1.10 50.64
CA LYS A 151 -17.19 -0.71 51.56
C LYS A 151 -16.66 0.00 52.81
N GLU A 152 -15.44 -0.31 53.26
CA GLU A 152 -14.77 0.38 54.38
C GLU A 152 -14.38 1.84 54.09
N LEU A 153 -14.41 2.27 52.81
CA LEU A 153 -14.16 3.66 52.45
C LEU A 153 -15.28 4.59 52.92
N PRO A 154 -14.93 5.86 53.26
CA PRO A 154 -15.93 6.92 53.45
C PRO A 154 -16.84 7.04 52.21
N ARG A 155 -18.09 7.46 52.44
CA ARG A 155 -19.12 7.58 51.38
C ARG A 155 -18.61 8.37 50.16
N ASP A 156 -17.92 9.48 50.40
CA ASP A 156 -17.33 10.34 49.36
C ASP A 156 -16.30 9.60 48.50
N GLY A 157 -15.46 8.76 49.12
CA GLY A 157 -14.48 7.92 48.43
C GLY A 157 -15.14 6.85 47.57
N ARG A 158 -16.20 6.20 48.08
CA ARG A 158 -16.98 5.22 47.31
C ARG A 158 -17.67 5.88 46.11
N LYS A 159 -18.31 7.04 46.32
CA LYS A 159 -18.98 7.80 45.25
C LYS A 159 -17.99 8.25 44.17
N PHE A 160 -16.83 8.78 44.57
CA PHE A 160 -15.77 9.19 43.64
C PHE A 160 -15.27 8.02 42.79
N LEU A 161 -14.96 6.89 43.43
CA LEU A 161 -14.46 5.70 42.74
C LEU A 161 -15.50 5.08 41.80
N LYS A 162 -16.79 5.09 42.16
CA LYS A 162 -17.89 4.66 41.27
C LYS A 162 -17.93 5.49 39.98
N TRP A 163 -17.89 6.82 40.08
CA TRP A 163 -17.84 7.67 38.87
C TRP A 163 -16.59 7.43 38.04
N ALA A 164 -15.43 7.27 38.69
CA ALA A 164 -14.17 6.98 38.03
C ALA A 164 -14.19 5.64 37.25
N SER A 165 -14.76 4.58 37.81
CA SER A 165 -14.77 3.26 37.17
C SER A 165 -15.57 3.22 35.87
N PHE A 166 -16.66 3.99 35.78
CA PHE A 166 -17.45 4.10 34.55
C PHE A 166 -16.79 4.97 33.48
N ILE A 167 -15.83 5.84 33.80
CA ILE A 167 -15.12 6.62 32.78
C ILE A 167 -14.07 5.76 32.08
N GLY A 168 -13.31 4.99 32.86
CA GLY A 168 -12.28 4.07 32.37
C GLY A 168 -11.11 3.93 33.34
N ASN A 169 -10.10 3.14 32.94
CA ASN A 169 -8.93 2.87 33.79
C ASN A 169 -8.12 4.15 34.12
N SER A 170 -8.18 5.17 33.26
CA SER A 170 -7.62 6.51 33.50
C SER A 170 -8.65 7.60 33.30
N PHE A 171 -8.66 8.61 34.17
CA PHE A 171 -9.65 9.67 34.18
C PHE A 171 -9.08 10.99 34.71
N LYS A 172 -9.73 12.11 34.35
CA LYS A 172 -9.40 13.44 34.85
C LYS A 172 -10.21 13.76 36.09
N TYR A 173 -9.58 14.37 37.09
CA TYR A 173 -10.28 14.76 38.31
C TYR A 173 -11.37 15.79 38.02
N GLU A 174 -11.12 16.78 37.16
CA GLU A 174 -12.15 17.79 36.82
C GLU A 174 -13.40 17.16 36.20
N THR A 175 -13.26 16.07 35.44
CA THR A 175 -14.39 15.32 34.87
C THR A 175 -15.20 14.63 35.96
N VAL A 176 -14.56 13.84 36.83
CA VAL A 176 -15.26 13.12 37.92
C VAL A 176 -15.91 14.11 38.89
N LYS A 177 -15.20 15.19 39.22
CA LYS A 177 -15.70 16.28 40.05
C LYS A 177 -16.97 16.90 39.48
N ASN A 178 -17.02 17.21 38.19
CA ASN A 178 -18.22 17.79 37.58
C ASN A 178 -19.40 16.81 37.60
N LEU A 179 -19.15 15.52 37.34
CA LEU A 179 -20.18 14.46 37.43
C LEU A 179 -20.70 14.25 38.86
N MET A 180 -19.86 14.46 39.87
CA MET A 180 -20.25 14.42 41.29
C MET A 180 -20.98 15.69 41.75
N ILE A 181 -20.64 16.86 41.19
CA ILE A 181 -21.21 18.15 41.63
C ILE A 181 -22.63 18.38 41.10
N GLU A 182 -22.94 17.86 39.92
CA GLU A 182 -24.17 18.17 39.18
C GLU A 182 -25.47 17.51 39.69
N ASN A 183 -25.48 16.75 40.81
CA ASN A 183 -26.62 16.58 41.77
C ASN A 183 -26.61 15.23 42.53
N ASP A 184 -26.98 15.34 43.81
CA ASP A 184 -26.97 14.37 44.92
C ASP A 184 -28.24 13.49 45.02
N ASP A 185 -29.09 13.45 43.98
CA ASP A 185 -30.43 12.84 44.02
C ASP A 185 -30.50 11.35 43.65
N ILE A 186 -29.37 10.65 43.52
CA ILE A 186 -29.41 9.17 43.52
C ILE A 186 -29.64 8.79 44.98
N SER A 187 -30.89 8.50 45.35
CA SER A 187 -31.22 8.05 46.69
C SER A 187 -30.32 6.88 47.05
N ASP A 188 -29.53 7.05 48.12
CA ASP A 188 -28.62 6.07 48.70
C ASP A 188 -29.42 4.87 49.31
N GLU A 189 -30.39 4.29 48.59
CA GLU A 189 -31.17 3.13 49.04
C GLU A 189 -30.30 1.86 49.09
N ASP A 190 -29.20 1.82 48.32
CA ASP A 190 -28.20 0.74 48.38
C ASP A 190 -27.34 0.77 49.67
N ASP A 191 -27.37 1.85 50.46
CA ASP A 191 -26.56 2.05 51.69
C ASP A 191 -27.40 1.91 53.00
N MET A 192 -28.58 1.27 52.95
CA MET A 192 -29.52 1.15 54.08
C MET A 192 -29.16 0.12 55.18
N GLU A 193 -27.87 -0.16 55.42
CA GLU A 193 -27.43 -1.05 56.53
C GLU A 193 -26.78 -0.32 57.72
N ASP A 194 -26.41 0.96 57.62
CA ASP A 194 -25.83 1.71 58.74
C ASP A 194 -26.91 2.34 59.65
N LYS A 195 -27.63 1.50 60.40
CA LYS A 195 -28.46 1.91 61.55
C LYS A 195 -27.84 1.45 62.88
N PHE A 196 -26.63 1.87 63.21
CA PHE A 196 -26.14 1.80 64.60
C PHE A 196 -25.08 2.86 64.92
N SER A 197 -25.53 4.01 65.41
CA SER A 197 -24.80 4.76 66.44
C SER A 197 -25.76 5.68 67.22
N PRO A 198 -25.55 5.90 68.53
CA PRO A 198 -26.61 6.28 69.45
C PRO A 198 -26.84 7.80 69.56
N MET A 199 -28.10 8.13 69.86
CA MET A 199 -28.63 9.36 70.47
C MET A 199 -27.59 10.37 70.98
N TYR A 200 -27.59 11.56 70.38
CA TYR A 200 -27.71 12.81 71.14
C TYR A 200 -28.69 13.72 70.39
N GLU A 201 -29.78 14.06 71.08
CA GLU A 201 -30.72 15.11 70.72
C GLU A 201 -30.01 16.46 70.86
N GLU A 202 -30.10 17.32 69.84
CA GLU A 202 -30.26 18.75 70.05
C GLU A 202 -30.92 19.38 68.81
N GLU A 203 -32.06 20.00 69.08
CA GLU A 203 -32.90 20.77 68.17
C GLU A 203 -32.21 22.08 67.83
N GLU A 204 -32.21 22.48 66.55
CA GLU A 204 -32.55 23.85 66.11
C GLU A 204 -32.57 23.92 64.58
N GLU A 205 -33.72 24.36 64.06
CA GLU A 205 -33.99 24.64 62.65
C GLU A 205 -33.39 26.01 62.26
N GLU A 206 -32.63 26.10 61.14
CA GLU A 206 -32.62 27.26 60.22
C GLU A 206 -31.75 27.00 58.94
N GLU A 207 -32.43 26.87 57.78
CA GLU A 207 -32.03 27.13 56.37
C GLU A 207 -30.84 26.39 55.64
N PRO A 208 -30.90 26.20 54.30
CA PRO A 208 -30.31 25.03 53.63
C PRO A 208 -28.83 25.18 53.26
N ILE A 209 -27.96 24.57 54.06
CA ILE A 209 -26.51 24.45 53.84
C ILE A 209 -26.15 23.43 52.73
N ARG A 210 -27.11 22.92 51.94
CA ARG A 210 -26.90 21.81 50.98
C ARG A 210 -25.92 22.11 49.83
N HIS A 211 -25.76 23.36 49.40
CA HIS A 211 -24.89 23.69 48.25
C HIS A 211 -23.38 23.80 48.54
N LYS A 212 -22.93 23.71 49.80
CA LYS A 212 -21.49 23.83 50.16
C LYS A 212 -20.76 22.50 50.37
N ARG A 213 -21.45 21.36 50.51
CA ARG A 213 -20.81 20.05 50.77
C ARG A 213 -20.16 19.43 49.52
N SER A 214 -20.89 19.46 48.39
CA SER A 214 -20.52 18.82 47.11
C SER A 214 -19.10 19.07 46.57
N ARG A 215 -18.53 20.27 46.74
CA ARG A 215 -17.16 20.57 46.27
C ARG A 215 -16.07 19.97 47.16
N PHE A 216 -16.34 19.84 48.45
CA PHE A 216 -15.44 19.19 49.40
C PHE A 216 -15.52 17.67 49.30
N ASP A 217 -16.69 17.12 48.96
CA ASP A 217 -16.91 15.68 48.83
C ASP A 217 -16.05 15.06 47.71
N ALA A 218 -15.90 15.72 46.57
CA ALA A 218 -15.01 15.24 45.50
C ALA A 218 -13.52 15.28 45.90
N ILE A 219 -13.08 16.29 46.67
CA ILE A 219 -11.70 16.41 47.17
C ILE A 219 -11.45 15.35 48.25
N ASN A 220 -12.38 15.21 49.20
CA ASN A 220 -12.33 14.21 50.26
C ASN A 220 -12.34 12.79 49.68
N GLY A 221 -13.14 12.57 48.62
CA GLY A 221 -13.19 11.31 47.89
C GLY A 221 -11.89 10.98 47.18
N LEU A 222 -11.31 11.95 46.46
CA LEU A 222 -9.99 11.82 45.84
C LEU A 222 -8.90 11.54 46.88
N GLN A 223 -8.88 12.29 47.97
CA GLN A 223 -7.90 12.14 49.05
C GLN A 223 -8.03 10.76 49.72
N SER A 224 -9.26 10.31 49.98
CA SER A 224 -9.53 8.98 50.52
C SER A 224 -9.05 7.89 49.57
N ALA A 225 -9.33 8.01 48.26
CA ALA A 225 -8.91 7.04 47.26
C ALA A 225 -7.38 6.96 47.10
N LEU A 226 -6.68 8.12 47.14
CA LEU A 226 -5.22 8.22 47.08
C LEU A 226 -4.54 7.66 48.34
N GLN A 227 -5.00 8.07 49.52
CA GLN A 227 -4.46 7.57 50.80
C GLN A 227 -4.58 6.04 50.91
N GLN A 228 -5.65 5.49 50.33
CA GLN A 228 -5.93 4.07 50.40
C GLN A 228 -5.22 3.25 49.30
N GLY A 229 -4.58 3.93 48.33
CA GLY A 229 -3.78 3.30 47.26
C GLY A 229 -4.61 2.70 46.12
N PHE A 230 -5.89 3.06 45.99
CA PHE A 230 -6.76 2.56 44.92
C PHE A 230 -6.47 3.22 43.57
N ILE A 231 -5.98 4.46 43.61
CA ILE A 231 -5.63 5.26 42.44
C ILE A 231 -4.26 5.92 42.62
N GLN A 232 -3.58 6.21 41.51
CA GLN A 232 -2.29 6.89 41.49
C GLN A 232 -2.31 8.06 40.49
N PRO A 233 -1.60 9.16 40.78
CA PRO A 233 -1.44 10.27 39.83
C PRO A 233 -0.49 9.89 38.69
N THR A 234 -0.82 10.26 37.46
CA THR A 234 0.05 10.03 36.28
C THR A 234 0.68 11.31 35.75
N ASN A 235 -0.13 12.33 35.43
CA ASN A 235 0.28 13.64 34.90
C ASN A 235 -0.71 14.72 35.41
N ASN A 236 -0.44 16.02 35.20
CA ASN A 236 -1.29 17.13 35.66
C ASN A 236 -2.81 16.86 35.52
N ASP A 237 -3.50 16.69 36.64
CA ASP A 237 -4.96 16.44 36.78
C ASP A 237 -5.48 15.06 36.29
N GLU A 238 -4.59 14.12 35.94
CA GLU A 238 -4.93 12.76 35.50
C GLU A 238 -4.57 11.68 36.53
N PHE A 239 -5.52 10.78 36.77
CA PHE A 239 -5.43 9.67 37.71
C PHE A 239 -5.70 8.34 37.00
N ARG A 240 -5.08 7.27 37.51
CA ARG A 240 -5.28 5.90 37.03
C ARG A 240 -5.51 4.96 38.19
N PHE A 241 -6.35 3.95 38.00
CA PHE A 241 -6.44 2.83 38.95
C PHE A 241 -5.11 2.11 39.05
N THR A 242 -4.68 1.78 40.27
CA THR A 242 -3.42 1.04 40.49
C THR A 242 -3.49 -0.38 39.94
N HIS A 243 -4.71 -0.94 39.83
CA HIS A 243 -4.99 -2.25 39.26
C HIS A 243 -6.42 -2.32 38.70
N ASP A 244 -6.63 -3.02 37.58
CA ASP A 244 -7.95 -3.22 36.92
C ASP A 244 -9.02 -3.85 37.84
N ARG A 245 -8.59 -4.79 38.71
CA ARG A 245 -9.40 -5.45 39.73
C ARG A 245 -10.18 -4.48 40.62
N TYR A 246 -9.66 -3.28 40.88
CA TYR A 246 -10.40 -2.28 41.64
C TYR A 246 -11.58 -1.73 40.85
N SER A 247 -11.38 -1.39 39.58
CA SER A 247 -12.47 -0.92 38.70
C SER A 247 -13.58 -1.98 38.59
N GLN A 248 -13.19 -3.26 38.43
CA GLN A 248 -14.14 -4.39 38.43
C GLN A 248 -14.89 -4.53 39.76
N ALA A 249 -14.19 -4.47 40.90
CA ALA A 249 -14.81 -4.56 42.22
C ALA A 249 -15.77 -3.39 42.49
N ILE A 250 -15.45 -2.18 42.00
CA ILE A 250 -16.32 -1.00 42.10
C ILE A 250 -17.56 -1.14 41.22
N SER A 251 -17.43 -1.71 40.02
CA SER A 251 -18.58 -2.00 39.15
C SER A 251 -19.56 -2.97 39.81
N MET A 252 -19.06 -3.98 40.55
CA MET A 252 -19.88 -4.90 41.34
C MET A 252 -20.59 -4.26 42.55
N LEU A 253 -20.10 -3.12 43.06
CA LEU A 253 -20.77 -2.34 44.11
C LEU A 253 -21.99 -1.55 43.61
N THR A 254 -22.24 -1.56 42.30
CA THR A 254 -23.33 -0.79 41.68
C THR A 254 -24.39 -1.75 41.21
N SER A 255 -25.63 -1.60 41.71
CA SER A 255 -26.75 -2.44 41.25
C SER A 255 -27.00 -2.22 39.74
N PRO A 256 -27.42 -3.25 38.97
CA PRO A 256 -27.67 -3.12 37.54
C PRO A 256 -28.64 -1.99 37.18
N GLU A 257 -29.62 -1.72 38.03
CA GLU A 257 -30.61 -0.64 37.83
C GLU A 257 -29.96 0.76 37.94
N HIS A 258 -28.97 0.91 38.80
CA HIS A 258 -28.22 2.16 38.96
C HIS A 258 -27.14 2.34 37.88
N GLN A 259 -26.67 1.28 37.21
CA GLN A 259 -25.64 1.38 36.16
C GLN A 259 -26.11 2.25 34.98
N ASP A 260 -27.34 2.06 34.52
CA ASP A 260 -27.92 2.87 33.43
C ASP A 260 -27.91 4.38 33.77
N ILE A 261 -28.06 4.76 35.05
CA ILE A 261 -28.03 6.15 35.50
C ILE A 261 -26.63 6.75 35.34
N TYR A 262 -25.58 6.00 35.72
CA TYR A 262 -24.20 6.42 35.52
C TYR A 262 -23.89 6.62 34.04
N HIS A 263 -24.27 5.66 33.20
CA HIS A 263 -24.13 5.77 31.74
C HIS A 263 -24.88 7.00 31.20
N LEU A 264 -26.14 7.22 31.60
CA LEU A 264 -26.96 8.34 31.14
C LEU A 264 -26.33 9.70 31.45
N ARG A 265 -25.77 9.85 32.65
CA ARG A 265 -25.16 11.12 33.08
C ARG A 265 -23.82 11.38 32.38
N ILE A 266 -22.98 10.36 32.22
CA ILE A 266 -21.74 10.47 31.43
C ILE A 266 -22.07 10.97 30.03
N ILE A 267 -23.11 10.41 29.40
CA ILE A 267 -23.56 10.88 28.09
C ILE A 267 -23.96 12.36 28.15
N SER A 268 -24.80 12.78 29.11
CA SER A 268 -25.24 14.19 29.19
C SER A 268 -24.08 15.19 29.30
N HIS A 269 -22.99 14.80 29.97
CA HIS A 269 -21.81 15.65 30.14
C HIS A 269 -20.93 15.72 28.87
N PHE A 270 -20.86 14.62 28.11
CA PHE A 270 -19.94 14.49 26.98
C PHE A 270 -20.58 14.63 25.59
N ILE A 271 -21.91 14.52 25.47
CA ILE A 271 -22.62 14.51 24.18
C ILE A 271 -22.43 15.79 23.35
N ASN A 272 -22.14 16.92 24.01
CA ASN A 272 -21.94 18.22 23.36
C ASN A 272 -20.47 18.70 23.37
N LYS A 273 -19.52 17.87 23.82
CA LYS A 273 -18.10 18.25 23.88
C LYS A 273 -17.39 17.86 22.58
N ASP A 274 -16.69 18.82 21.99
CA ASP A 274 -15.79 18.57 20.86
C ASP A 274 -14.57 17.75 21.34
N HIS A 275 -14.09 16.82 20.50
CA HIS A 275 -12.93 15.94 20.75
C HIS A 275 -13.11 14.73 21.67
N VAL A 276 -14.33 14.26 21.92
CA VAL A 276 -14.58 12.98 22.60
C VAL A 276 -14.65 11.84 21.57
N ASP A 277 -14.11 10.67 21.92
CA ASP A 277 -14.26 9.48 21.08
C ASP A 277 -15.74 9.11 20.93
N SER A 278 -16.20 9.07 19.68
CA SER A 278 -17.59 8.78 19.33
C SER A 278 -17.98 7.35 19.69
N PHE A 279 -17.05 6.39 19.65
CA PHE A 279 -17.32 5.00 20.02
C PHE A 279 -17.56 4.86 21.51
N TRP A 280 -16.70 5.49 22.31
CA TRP A 280 -16.83 5.50 23.77
C TRP A 280 -18.18 6.07 24.22
N VAL A 281 -18.61 7.23 23.70
CA VAL A 281 -19.94 7.79 24.02
C VAL A 281 -21.06 6.87 23.52
N ALA A 282 -20.94 6.28 22.33
CA ALA A 282 -21.94 5.36 21.78
C ALA A 282 -22.12 4.09 22.62
N ASP A 283 -21.05 3.57 23.22
CA ASP A 283 -21.14 2.43 24.14
C ASP A 283 -21.82 2.80 25.47
N HIS A 284 -21.58 4.02 25.99
CA HIS A 284 -22.38 4.51 27.11
C HIS A 284 -23.88 4.64 26.74
N VAL A 285 -24.20 5.12 25.54
CA VAL A 285 -25.60 5.18 25.05
C VAL A 285 -26.24 3.79 24.98
N LYS A 286 -25.50 2.77 24.55
CA LYS A 286 -25.97 1.38 24.57
C LYS A 286 -26.17 0.87 26.00
N GLY A 287 -25.27 1.21 26.92
CA GLY A 287 -25.39 0.86 28.34
C GLY A 287 -26.65 1.42 28.98
N ALA A 288 -27.02 2.68 28.68
CA ALA A 288 -28.21 3.33 29.24
C ALA A 288 -29.50 3.17 28.40
N ILE A 289 -29.54 2.21 27.46
CA ILE A 289 -30.62 2.18 26.45
C ILE A 289 -32.02 2.00 27.06
N HIS A 290 -32.14 1.30 28.20
CA HIS A 290 -33.42 1.06 28.86
C HIS A 290 -34.00 2.35 29.46
N LEU A 291 -33.17 3.19 30.09
CA LEU A 291 -33.59 4.51 30.58
C LEU A 291 -33.83 5.49 29.44
N ILE A 292 -32.97 5.51 28.40
CA ILE A 292 -33.13 6.42 27.26
C ILE A 292 -34.43 6.14 26.50
N LYS A 293 -34.88 4.88 26.44
CA LYS A 293 -36.18 4.52 25.85
C LYS A 293 -37.38 5.21 26.53
N GLN A 294 -37.26 5.57 27.81
CA GLN A 294 -38.33 6.23 28.58
C GLN A 294 -38.35 7.76 28.35
N ASN A 295 -37.27 8.35 27.85
CA ASN A 295 -37.20 9.79 27.55
C ASN A 295 -38.09 10.19 26.37
N THR A 296 -38.57 11.44 26.37
CA THR A 296 -39.41 12.00 25.30
C THR A 296 -38.61 12.41 24.05
N ILE A 297 -37.36 12.86 24.22
CA ILE A 297 -36.46 13.29 23.14
C ILE A 297 -35.23 12.38 23.14
N LYS A 298 -35.04 11.64 22.05
CA LYS A 298 -34.01 10.61 21.85
C LYS A 298 -33.08 10.91 20.67
N ALA A 299 -33.39 11.94 19.88
CA ALA A 299 -32.67 12.33 18.67
C ALA A 299 -31.15 12.53 18.84
N SER A 300 -30.72 13.17 19.94
CA SER A 300 -29.30 13.40 20.22
C SER A 300 -28.52 12.09 20.42
N TYR A 301 -29.09 11.15 21.17
CA TYR A 301 -28.51 9.83 21.40
C TYR A 301 -28.45 8.99 20.12
N ARG A 302 -29.53 8.99 19.32
CA ARG A 302 -29.54 8.29 18.03
C ARG A 302 -28.53 8.87 17.05
N LYS A 303 -28.39 10.19 16.98
CA LYS A 303 -27.38 10.85 16.13
C LYS A 303 -25.97 10.35 16.48
N MET A 304 -25.65 10.15 17.76
CA MET A 304 -24.35 9.63 18.17
C MET A 304 -24.13 8.18 17.78
N LEU A 305 -25.14 7.32 17.97
CA LEU A 305 -25.11 5.93 17.53
C LEU A 305 -24.97 5.81 16.00
N ILE A 306 -25.67 6.65 15.24
CA ILE A 306 -25.57 6.66 13.77
C ILE A 306 -24.17 7.10 13.34
N GLN A 307 -23.57 8.11 13.97
CA GLN A 307 -22.21 8.56 13.65
C GLN A 307 -21.15 7.48 13.97
N ALA A 308 -21.27 6.79 15.10
CA ALA A 308 -20.40 5.66 15.42
C ALA A 308 -20.61 4.48 14.46
N GLY A 309 -21.87 4.19 14.10
CA GLY A 309 -22.23 3.18 13.12
C GLY A 309 -21.67 3.47 11.73
N ASP A 310 -21.76 4.72 11.25
CA ASP A 310 -21.21 5.15 9.96
C ASP A 310 -19.68 5.02 9.96
N LYS A 311 -18.99 5.46 11.02
CA LYS A 311 -17.53 5.27 11.16
C LYS A 311 -17.12 3.80 11.17
N ALA A 312 -17.85 2.94 11.88
CA ALA A 312 -17.58 1.49 11.91
C ALA A 312 -17.85 0.85 10.54
N PHE A 313 -18.91 1.25 9.86
CA PHE A 313 -19.26 0.76 8.53
C PHE A 313 -18.19 1.12 7.50
N ASP A 314 -17.74 2.38 7.50
CA ASP A 314 -16.68 2.85 6.61
C ASP A 314 -15.33 2.15 6.89
N SER A 315 -15.11 1.72 8.14
CA SER A 315 -13.93 0.93 8.55
C SER A 315 -14.06 -0.58 8.28
N GLY A 316 -15.18 -1.05 7.71
CA GLY A 316 -15.43 -2.46 7.41
C GLY A 316 -15.85 -3.33 8.60
N ALA A 317 -16.03 -2.76 9.79
CA ALA A 317 -16.44 -3.46 11.02
C ALA A 317 -17.97 -3.67 11.06
N HIS A 318 -18.50 -4.47 10.13
CA HIS A 318 -19.94 -4.61 9.88
C HIS A 318 -20.75 -5.10 11.10
N GLN A 319 -20.22 -6.00 11.93
CA GLN A 319 -20.92 -6.47 13.14
C GLN A 319 -21.05 -5.36 14.19
N LEU A 320 -19.97 -4.61 14.42
CA LEU A 320 -19.98 -3.47 15.33
C LEU A 320 -20.93 -2.37 14.83
N ALA A 321 -20.87 -2.06 13.53
CA ALA A 321 -21.79 -1.12 12.87
C ALA A 321 -23.26 -1.55 13.04
N TYR A 322 -23.56 -2.83 12.82
CA TYR A 322 -24.90 -3.38 13.05
C TYR A 322 -25.35 -3.16 14.49
N SER A 323 -24.48 -3.39 15.47
CA SER A 323 -24.82 -3.20 16.89
C SER A 323 -25.24 -1.75 17.20
N TYR A 324 -24.53 -0.76 16.64
CA TYR A 324 -24.85 0.66 16.83
C TYR A 324 -26.12 1.08 16.10
N TYR A 325 -26.30 0.65 14.84
CA TYR A 325 -27.54 0.94 14.09
C TYR A 325 -28.75 0.24 14.72
N PHE A 326 -28.59 -0.98 15.22
CA PHE A 326 -29.68 -1.69 15.91
C PHE A 326 -30.06 -0.97 17.21
N ALA A 327 -29.08 -0.53 18.01
CA ALA A 327 -29.34 0.29 19.19
C ALA A 327 -30.06 1.61 18.83
N ALA A 328 -29.66 2.28 17.74
CA ALA A 328 -30.34 3.49 17.27
C ALA A 328 -31.79 3.18 16.82
N TYR A 329 -32.00 2.00 16.25
CA TYR A 329 -33.31 1.53 15.79
C TYR A 329 -34.26 1.27 16.97
N GLU A 330 -33.74 0.72 18.08
CA GLU A 330 -34.50 0.55 19.30
C GLU A 330 -34.90 1.87 19.98
N LEU A 331 -34.18 2.96 19.69
CA LEU A 331 -34.47 4.30 20.18
C LEU A 331 -35.40 5.11 19.27
N LEU A 332 -35.87 4.54 18.15
CA LEU A 332 -36.90 5.20 17.33
C LEU A 332 -38.19 5.38 18.14
N SER A 333 -38.91 6.46 17.87
CA SER A 333 -40.20 6.73 18.52
C SER A 333 -41.19 5.58 18.32
N SER A 334 -42.01 5.30 19.34
CA SER A 334 -43.12 4.36 19.25
C SER A 334 -44.28 4.92 18.40
N VAL A 335 -44.33 6.24 18.22
CA VAL A 335 -45.23 6.94 17.29
C VAL A 335 -44.54 6.99 15.93
N ASP A 336 -45.28 6.68 14.85
CA ASP A 336 -44.75 6.40 13.49
C ASP A 336 -43.43 7.13 13.13
N PRO A 337 -42.27 6.43 13.12
CA PRO A 337 -40.96 7.06 13.01
C PRO A 337 -40.65 7.64 11.62
N TRP A 338 -41.51 7.40 10.64
CA TRP A 338 -41.39 7.92 9.28
C TRP A 338 -41.92 9.34 9.14
N VAL A 339 -42.68 9.85 10.10
CA VAL A 339 -43.20 11.22 10.10
C VAL A 339 -42.22 12.13 10.83
N ASN A 340 -41.96 13.32 10.26
CA ASN A 340 -41.15 14.34 10.92
C ASN A 340 -41.87 14.83 12.18
N GLY A 341 -41.34 14.46 13.34
CA GLY A 341 -41.79 14.91 14.66
C GLY A 341 -40.69 15.67 15.41
N GLU A 342 -40.93 15.96 16.68
CA GLU A 342 -39.91 16.58 17.55
C GLU A 342 -38.74 15.64 17.82
N ASP A 343 -38.97 14.33 17.83
CA ASP A 343 -37.94 13.32 18.09
C ASP A 343 -37.39 12.68 16.80
N SER A 344 -38.23 12.10 15.93
CA SER A 344 -37.80 11.38 14.73
C SER A 344 -37.90 12.22 13.47
N LYS A 345 -36.87 12.14 12.60
CA LYS A 345 -36.87 12.74 11.27
C LYS A 345 -36.91 11.66 10.19
N TYR A 346 -37.68 11.90 9.13
CA TYR A 346 -37.83 10.98 8.00
C TYR A 346 -36.48 10.54 7.41
N ILE A 347 -35.56 11.49 7.16
CA ILE A 347 -34.24 11.20 6.56
C ILE A 347 -33.38 10.30 7.46
N GLU A 348 -33.44 10.52 8.77
CA GLU A 348 -32.71 9.73 9.77
C GLU A 348 -33.23 8.30 9.80
N THR A 349 -34.56 8.13 9.86
CA THR A 349 -35.22 6.82 9.83
C THR A 349 -34.91 6.08 8.52
N LEU A 350 -34.98 6.76 7.38
CA LEU A 350 -34.63 6.18 6.09
C LEU A 350 -33.17 5.69 6.05
N HIS A 351 -32.22 6.50 6.51
CA HIS A 351 -30.80 6.14 6.59
C HIS A 351 -30.60 4.88 7.43
N LEU A 352 -31.22 4.84 8.60
CA LEU A 352 -31.07 3.74 9.55
C LEU A 352 -31.59 2.40 9.00
N TYR A 353 -32.80 2.41 8.45
CA TYR A 353 -33.37 1.20 7.82
C TYR A 353 -32.55 0.77 6.60
N THR A 354 -32.01 1.71 5.82
CA THR A 354 -31.16 1.41 4.66
C THR A 354 -29.86 0.75 5.10
N ARG A 355 -29.16 1.30 6.10
CA ARG A 355 -27.93 0.70 6.66
C ARG A 355 -28.16 -0.67 7.28
N LEU A 356 -29.24 -0.85 8.02
CA LEU A 356 -29.62 -2.17 8.55
C LEU A 356 -29.89 -3.16 7.42
N ALA A 357 -30.57 -2.76 6.34
CA ALA A 357 -30.80 -3.62 5.18
C ALA A 357 -29.50 -3.99 4.44
N GLU A 358 -28.57 -3.03 4.27
CA GLU A 358 -27.25 -3.24 3.66
C GLU A 358 -26.41 -4.24 4.45
N ILE A 359 -26.27 -4.05 5.76
CA ILE A 359 -25.44 -4.93 6.59
C ILE A 359 -26.10 -6.31 6.74
N SER A 360 -27.43 -6.36 6.84
CA SER A 360 -28.17 -7.63 6.92
C SER A 360 -27.99 -8.49 5.67
N LEU A 361 -27.63 -7.88 4.51
CA LEU A 361 -27.40 -8.63 3.26
C LEU A 361 -26.31 -9.70 3.42
N PHE A 362 -25.30 -9.42 4.26
CA PHE A 362 -24.16 -10.31 4.50
C PHE A 362 -24.39 -11.31 5.64
N THR A 363 -25.40 -11.07 6.49
CA THR A 363 -25.66 -11.88 7.70
C THR A 363 -26.95 -12.69 7.61
N ASP A 364 -28.09 -12.03 7.33
CA ASP A 364 -29.40 -12.65 7.23
C ASP A 364 -30.31 -11.99 6.17
N ASN A 365 -30.49 -12.71 5.07
CA ASN A 365 -31.35 -12.33 3.94
C ASN A 365 -32.85 -12.17 4.30
N ALA A 366 -33.33 -12.80 5.38
CA ALA A 366 -34.71 -12.63 5.82
C ALA A 366 -34.92 -11.23 6.45
N LEU A 367 -33.97 -10.78 7.27
CA LEU A 367 -33.98 -9.44 7.86
C LEU A 367 -33.85 -8.36 6.78
N THR A 368 -32.95 -8.53 5.79
CA THR A 368 -32.85 -7.61 4.65
C THR A 368 -34.19 -7.43 3.95
N ARG A 369 -34.91 -8.52 3.64
CA ARG A 369 -36.23 -8.44 2.99
C ARG A 369 -37.27 -7.72 3.86
N LYS A 370 -37.24 -7.93 5.17
CA LYS A 370 -38.14 -7.23 6.12
C LYS A 370 -37.90 -5.72 6.05
N TYR A 371 -36.66 -5.27 6.15
CA TYR A 371 -36.33 -3.84 6.10
C TYR A 371 -36.63 -3.22 4.73
N LEU A 372 -36.28 -3.89 3.64
CA LEU A 372 -36.57 -3.41 2.28
C LEU A 372 -38.07 -3.25 2.02
N LYS A 373 -38.90 -4.18 2.49
CA LYS A 373 -40.37 -4.07 2.36
C LYS A 373 -40.90 -2.82 3.06
N ILE A 374 -40.36 -2.48 4.22
CA ILE A 374 -40.75 -1.28 4.97
C ILE A 374 -40.32 -0.03 4.22
N ILE A 375 -39.06 0.06 3.80
CA ILE A 375 -38.52 1.23 3.06
C ILE A 375 -39.33 1.50 1.79
N LEU A 376 -39.55 0.46 0.95
CA LEU A 376 -40.27 0.62 -0.31
C LEU A 376 -41.74 1.03 -0.12
N SER A 377 -42.35 0.72 1.03
CA SER A 377 -43.73 1.10 1.34
C SER A 377 -43.89 2.49 1.96
N ARG A 378 -42.84 3.01 2.63
CA ARG A 378 -42.89 4.24 3.42
C ARG A 378 -42.10 5.42 2.84
N ALA A 379 -41.17 5.17 1.92
CA ALA A 379 -40.38 6.23 1.30
C ALA A 379 -41.23 7.17 0.44
N GLU A 380 -41.10 8.48 0.68
CA GLU A 380 -41.90 9.55 0.06
C GLU A 380 -41.52 9.81 -1.40
N SER A 381 -40.23 9.69 -1.74
CA SER A 381 -39.71 10.03 -3.07
C SER A 381 -39.09 8.82 -3.81
N PRO A 382 -39.10 8.82 -5.16
CA PRO A 382 -38.34 7.85 -5.95
C PRO A 382 -36.83 7.84 -5.65
N ILE A 383 -36.27 9.01 -5.30
CA ILE A 383 -34.84 9.16 -4.96
C ILE A 383 -34.52 8.37 -3.69
N ASP A 384 -35.40 8.42 -2.70
CA ASP A 384 -35.24 7.72 -1.43
C ASP A 384 -35.39 6.19 -1.58
N ARG A 385 -36.21 5.74 -2.54
CA ARG A 385 -36.38 4.31 -2.85
C ARG A 385 -35.18 3.70 -3.60
N ALA A 386 -34.35 4.53 -4.25
CA ALA A 386 -33.25 4.07 -5.08
C ALA A 386 -32.25 3.16 -4.34
N ALA A 387 -31.86 3.52 -3.11
CA ALA A 387 -30.96 2.70 -2.30
C ALA A 387 -31.57 1.32 -1.99
N ALA A 388 -32.85 1.27 -1.62
CA ALA A 388 -33.56 0.01 -1.38
C ALA A 388 -33.64 -0.86 -2.64
N TYR A 389 -33.90 -0.28 -3.81
CA TYR A 389 -33.89 -1.01 -5.08
C TYR A 389 -32.51 -1.61 -5.41
N ARG A 390 -31.40 -0.91 -5.12
CA ARG A 390 -30.03 -1.45 -5.28
C ARG A 390 -29.77 -2.66 -4.38
N ILE A 391 -30.11 -2.55 -3.10
CA ILE A 391 -29.95 -3.64 -2.14
C ILE A 391 -30.83 -4.84 -2.54
N GLN A 392 -32.06 -4.58 -3.00
CA GLN A 392 -32.96 -5.61 -3.49
C GLN A 392 -32.40 -6.31 -4.73
N HIS A 393 -31.84 -5.56 -5.69
CA HIS A 393 -31.14 -6.09 -6.85
C HIS A 393 -29.98 -7.01 -6.42
N ARG A 394 -29.10 -6.54 -5.53
CA ARG A 394 -27.95 -7.31 -5.03
C ARG A 394 -28.36 -8.59 -4.29
N CYS A 395 -29.43 -8.51 -3.49
CA CYS A 395 -30.00 -9.66 -2.77
C CYS A 395 -30.59 -10.73 -3.71
N ARG A 396 -31.16 -10.33 -4.86
CA ARG A 396 -31.62 -11.28 -5.88
C ARG A 396 -30.47 -11.83 -6.70
N TRP A 397 -29.52 -10.98 -7.08
CA TRP A 397 -28.33 -11.36 -7.83
C TRP A 397 -27.52 -12.45 -7.12
N SER A 398 -27.31 -12.32 -5.80
CA SER A 398 -26.57 -13.33 -5.01
C SER A 398 -27.24 -14.70 -4.93
N ARG A 399 -28.53 -14.82 -5.28
CA ARG A 399 -29.30 -16.08 -5.18
C ARG A 399 -29.42 -16.84 -6.51
N ALA A 400 -28.81 -16.33 -7.59
CA ALA A 400 -28.87 -16.93 -8.94
C ALA A 400 -30.28 -17.21 -9.51
N GLU A 401 -31.34 -16.67 -8.88
CA GLU A 401 -32.74 -16.77 -9.31
C GLU A 401 -33.01 -15.69 -10.38
N GLY A 402 -32.83 -16.04 -11.67
CA GLY A 402 -33.33 -15.28 -12.83
C GLY A 402 -32.62 -13.95 -13.14
N SER A 403 -31.60 -13.97 -14.01
CA SER A 403 -30.80 -12.78 -14.39
C SER A 403 -31.60 -11.59 -14.94
N MET A 404 -32.81 -11.83 -15.47
CA MET A 404 -33.73 -10.80 -15.97
C MET A 404 -34.68 -10.25 -14.90
N GLU A 405 -35.02 -10.98 -13.85
CA GLU A 405 -35.93 -10.42 -12.82
C GLU A 405 -35.22 -9.44 -11.90
N SER A 406 -33.91 -9.62 -11.67
CA SER A 406 -33.11 -8.68 -10.90
C SER A 406 -32.96 -7.35 -11.64
N ILE A 407 -32.78 -7.36 -12.97
CA ILE A 407 -32.57 -6.14 -13.74
C ILE A 407 -33.84 -5.29 -13.85
N LEU A 408 -35.01 -5.93 -13.91
CA LEU A 408 -36.29 -5.24 -13.94
C LEU A 408 -36.46 -4.34 -12.72
N ILE A 409 -35.85 -4.67 -11.58
CA ILE A 409 -35.84 -3.82 -10.38
C ILE A 409 -35.11 -2.50 -10.66
N LEU A 410 -33.90 -2.56 -11.25
CA LEU A 410 -33.11 -1.37 -11.58
C LEU A 410 -33.79 -0.53 -12.68
N VAL A 411 -34.36 -1.18 -13.70
CA VAL A 411 -35.09 -0.51 -14.78
C VAL A 411 -36.35 0.17 -14.26
N ASN A 412 -37.12 -0.49 -13.38
CA ASN A 412 -38.28 0.11 -12.72
C ASN A 412 -37.86 1.30 -11.83
N CYS A 413 -36.74 1.20 -11.13
CA CYS A 413 -36.20 2.33 -10.37
C CYS A 413 -35.83 3.52 -11.28
N LEU A 414 -35.22 3.29 -12.45
CA LEU A 414 -34.89 4.35 -13.39
C LEU A 414 -36.15 5.00 -13.98
N ARG A 415 -37.19 4.20 -14.23
CA ARG A 415 -38.52 4.69 -14.64
C ARG A 415 -39.15 5.56 -13.55
N ASP A 416 -39.13 5.11 -12.29
CA ASP A 416 -39.60 5.88 -11.13
C ASP A 416 -38.81 7.19 -10.96
N LEU A 417 -37.51 7.19 -11.30
CA LEU A 417 -36.65 8.37 -11.29
C LEU A 417 -36.86 9.28 -12.51
N GLY A 418 -37.74 8.97 -13.46
CA GLY A 418 -38.08 9.79 -14.63
C GLY A 418 -37.13 9.64 -15.82
N ILE A 419 -36.52 8.46 -16.01
CA ILE A 419 -35.88 8.07 -17.28
C ILE A 419 -36.88 7.20 -18.05
N GLU A 420 -37.40 7.73 -19.16
CA GLU A 420 -38.30 7.00 -20.06
C GLU A 420 -37.50 5.93 -20.81
N GLU A 421 -37.65 4.68 -20.36
CA GLU A 421 -37.18 3.43 -20.97
C GLU A 421 -35.77 3.40 -21.57
N ILE A 422 -34.85 2.75 -20.86
CA ILE A 422 -33.61 2.28 -21.45
C ILE A 422 -33.96 1.13 -22.39
N ASN A 423 -33.95 1.38 -23.69
CA ASN A 423 -34.13 0.34 -24.69
C ASN A 423 -32.91 -0.61 -24.67
N MET A 424 -33.10 -1.79 -24.08
CA MET A 424 -32.07 -2.82 -23.96
C MET A 424 -31.94 -3.70 -25.21
N GLU A 425 -32.81 -3.50 -26.21
CA GLU A 425 -32.88 -4.29 -27.44
C GLU A 425 -32.62 -3.46 -28.71
N LEU A 426 -31.72 -2.47 -28.63
CA LEU A 426 -31.35 -1.68 -29.81
C LEU A 426 -30.80 -2.55 -30.95
N ARG A 427 -31.19 -2.20 -32.19
CA ARG A 427 -30.66 -2.82 -33.41
C ARG A 427 -29.21 -2.40 -33.64
N LYS A 428 -28.45 -3.17 -34.41
CA LYS A 428 -27.02 -2.90 -34.67
C LYS A 428 -26.77 -1.51 -35.27
N ASP A 429 -27.64 -1.05 -36.16
CA ASP A 429 -27.51 0.27 -36.80
C ASP A 429 -27.75 1.40 -35.80
N GLU A 430 -28.76 1.26 -34.94
CA GLU A 430 -29.08 2.22 -33.87
C GLU A 430 -27.97 2.28 -32.82
N LEU A 431 -27.37 1.12 -32.47
CA LEU A 431 -26.20 1.07 -31.59
C LEU A 431 -24.99 1.79 -32.19
N LYS A 432 -24.76 1.63 -33.49
CA LYS A 432 -23.65 2.30 -34.19
C LYS A 432 -23.86 3.82 -34.22
N GLU A 433 -25.08 4.26 -34.50
CA GLU A 433 -25.44 5.67 -34.44
C GLU A 433 -25.27 6.25 -33.03
N LEU A 434 -25.74 5.55 -32.00
CA LEU A 434 -25.58 5.96 -30.61
C LEU A 434 -24.11 6.07 -30.21
N TYR A 435 -23.29 5.10 -30.60
CA TYR A 435 -21.86 5.12 -30.37
C TYR A 435 -21.18 6.30 -31.07
N GLU A 436 -21.43 6.50 -32.36
CA GLU A 436 -20.79 7.58 -33.12
C GLU A 436 -21.21 8.95 -32.58
N ASN A 437 -22.49 9.14 -32.26
CA ASN A 437 -22.98 10.36 -31.62
C ASN A 437 -22.29 10.61 -30.26
N THR A 438 -22.17 9.57 -29.43
CA THR A 438 -21.49 9.69 -28.13
C THR A 438 -20.01 10.01 -28.30
N LYS A 439 -19.34 9.34 -29.25
CA LYS A 439 -17.93 9.56 -29.57
C LYS A 439 -17.68 10.99 -30.04
N GLN A 440 -18.50 11.51 -30.94
CA GLN A 440 -18.38 12.87 -31.45
C GLN A 440 -18.54 13.92 -30.33
N GLU A 441 -19.48 13.72 -29.41
CA GLU A 441 -19.64 14.62 -28.26
C GLU A 441 -18.44 14.58 -27.31
N VAL A 442 -17.83 13.40 -27.08
CA VAL A 442 -16.59 13.27 -26.30
C VAL A 442 -15.43 13.99 -26.99
N LEU A 443 -15.23 13.76 -28.29
CA LEU A 443 -14.14 14.39 -29.06
C LEU A 443 -14.30 15.91 -29.14
N LYS A 444 -15.55 16.41 -29.24
CA LYS A 444 -15.86 17.84 -29.26
C LYS A 444 -15.54 18.54 -27.94
N MET A 445 -15.72 17.86 -26.80
CA MET A 445 -15.33 18.39 -25.49
C MET A 445 -13.79 18.40 -25.34
N GLY A 446 -13.14 17.31 -25.78
CA GLY A 446 -11.71 17.07 -25.62
C GLY A 446 -11.35 16.48 -24.25
N PHE A 447 -10.41 15.54 -24.22
CA PHE A 447 -10.05 14.77 -23.02
C PHE A 447 -9.51 15.62 -21.87
N GLU A 448 -8.74 16.68 -22.15
CA GLU A 448 -8.21 17.59 -21.11
C GLU A 448 -9.30 18.42 -20.42
N ASN A 449 -10.34 18.79 -21.16
CA ASN A 449 -11.46 19.58 -20.61
C ASN A 449 -12.41 18.70 -19.81
N MET A 450 -12.53 17.41 -20.15
CA MET A 450 -13.30 16.45 -19.36
C MET A 450 -12.79 16.32 -17.92
N LEU A 451 -11.46 16.37 -17.71
CA LEU A 451 -10.84 16.38 -16.39
C LEU A 451 -11.20 17.64 -15.56
N LYS A 452 -11.60 18.73 -16.21
CA LYS A 452 -11.94 20.02 -15.58
C LYS A 452 -13.44 20.20 -15.37
N LEU A 453 -14.26 19.20 -15.65
CA LEU A 453 -15.72 19.29 -15.49
C LEU A 453 -16.10 19.45 -14.00
N PRO A 454 -17.00 20.40 -13.67
CA PRO A 454 -17.41 20.64 -12.29
C PRO A 454 -18.21 19.47 -11.72
N ILE A 455 -18.17 19.28 -10.40
CA ILE A 455 -18.94 18.26 -9.71
C ILE A 455 -20.44 18.57 -9.83
N CYS A 456 -21.24 17.62 -10.31
CA CYS A 456 -22.68 17.79 -10.46
C CYS A 456 -23.36 17.91 -9.09
N GLU A 457 -24.04 19.02 -8.79
CA GLU A 457 -24.72 19.23 -7.49
C GLU A 457 -26.10 18.56 -7.37
N SER A 458 -26.70 18.15 -8.50
CA SER A 458 -28.05 17.59 -8.51
C SER A 458 -28.11 16.18 -7.91
N ARG A 459 -28.79 16.03 -6.76
CA ARG A 459 -29.03 14.72 -6.11
C ARG A 459 -29.75 13.72 -7.02
N LEU A 460 -30.69 14.19 -7.85
CA LEU A 460 -31.42 13.33 -8.79
C LEU A 460 -30.50 12.73 -9.86
N ILE A 461 -29.60 13.53 -10.43
CA ILE A 461 -28.67 13.07 -11.47
C ILE A 461 -27.66 12.08 -10.87
N ARG A 462 -27.10 12.38 -9.69
CA ARG A 462 -26.21 11.44 -8.98
C ARG A 462 -26.90 10.10 -8.70
N THR A 463 -28.16 10.13 -8.28
CA THR A 463 -28.94 8.91 -8.00
C THR A 463 -29.18 8.10 -9.26
N ARG A 464 -29.58 8.75 -10.37
CA ARG A 464 -29.74 8.08 -11.68
C ARG A 464 -28.43 7.43 -12.14
N CYS A 465 -27.31 8.16 -12.07
CA CYS A 465 -25.98 7.63 -12.41
C CYS A 465 -25.59 6.44 -11.52
N SER A 466 -25.89 6.45 -10.22
CA SER A 466 -25.63 5.32 -9.33
C SER A 466 -26.47 4.06 -9.67
N ILE A 467 -27.71 4.22 -10.15
CA ILE A 467 -28.50 3.07 -10.62
C ILE A 467 -27.99 2.57 -11.97
N MET A 468 -27.59 3.47 -12.87
CA MET A 468 -26.98 3.11 -14.16
C MET A 468 -25.63 2.39 -13.99
N GLU A 469 -24.87 2.72 -12.94
CA GLU A 469 -23.64 2.01 -12.57
C GLU A 469 -23.89 0.53 -12.30
N GLU A 470 -24.87 0.20 -11.43
CA GLU A 470 -25.27 -1.18 -11.14
C GLU A 470 -25.74 -1.92 -12.40
N LEU A 471 -26.40 -1.20 -13.31
CA LEU A 471 -26.86 -1.74 -14.58
C LEU A 471 -25.69 -2.04 -15.54
N CYS A 472 -24.68 -1.17 -15.61
CA CYS A 472 -23.45 -1.42 -16.35
C CYS A 472 -22.65 -2.60 -15.76
N LEU A 473 -22.54 -2.68 -14.44
CA LEU A 473 -21.90 -3.79 -13.74
C LEU A 473 -22.62 -5.11 -14.06
N TRP A 474 -23.95 -5.14 -13.96
CA TRP A 474 -24.74 -6.29 -14.38
C TRP A 474 -24.50 -6.65 -15.85
N ALA A 475 -24.48 -5.66 -16.75
CA ALA A 475 -24.26 -5.87 -18.18
C ALA A 475 -22.86 -6.43 -18.46
N TYR A 476 -21.86 -6.00 -17.69
CA TYR A 476 -20.51 -6.55 -17.75
C TYR A 476 -20.47 -8.00 -17.28
N TRP A 477 -21.03 -8.28 -16.10
CA TRP A 477 -21.06 -9.63 -15.53
C TRP A 477 -21.90 -10.62 -16.34
N THR A 478 -22.88 -10.15 -17.10
CA THR A 478 -23.68 -10.97 -18.03
C THR A 478 -23.17 -10.93 -19.47
N ASN A 479 -22.07 -10.22 -19.73
CA ASN A 479 -21.48 -9.98 -21.06
C ASN A 479 -22.48 -9.44 -22.10
N ASN A 480 -23.40 -8.57 -21.69
CA ASN A 480 -24.35 -7.90 -22.56
C ASN A 480 -23.79 -6.55 -23.02
N ALA A 481 -22.88 -6.57 -24.01
CA ALA A 481 -22.21 -5.37 -24.50
C ALA A 481 -23.18 -4.34 -25.11
N ARG A 482 -24.37 -4.77 -25.57
CA ARG A 482 -25.40 -3.86 -26.10
C ARG A 482 -25.96 -2.99 -25.00
N VAL A 483 -26.40 -3.60 -23.90
CA VAL A 483 -26.90 -2.85 -22.73
C VAL A 483 -25.78 -2.01 -22.13
N MET A 484 -24.56 -2.54 -22.05
CA MET A 484 -23.39 -1.80 -21.59
C MET A 484 -23.12 -0.54 -22.44
N LEU A 485 -23.21 -0.64 -23.77
CA LEU A 485 -23.09 0.51 -24.66
C LEU A 485 -24.24 1.49 -24.47
N THR A 486 -25.49 1.02 -24.46
CA THR A 486 -26.67 1.90 -24.32
C THR A 486 -26.60 2.72 -23.03
N VAL A 487 -26.37 2.03 -21.90
CA VAL A 487 -26.32 2.64 -20.58
C VAL A 487 -25.06 3.48 -20.45
N GLY A 488 -23.91 2.97 -20.89
CA GLY A 488 -22.63 3.69 -20.92
C GLY A 488 -22.72 4.99 -21.72
N SER A 489 -23.28 4.96 -22.94
CA SER A 489 -23.50 6.15 -23.76
C SER A 489 -24.37 7.19 -23.06
N GLN A 490 -25.49 6.77 -22.45
CA GLN A 490 -26.32 7.69 -21.68
C GLN A 490 -25.56 8.27 -20.48
N PHE A 491 -24.71 7.47 -19.83
CA PHE A 491 -23.87 7.89 -18.72
C PHE A 491 -22.88 8.98 -19.14
N VAL A 492 -22.17 8.74 -20.25
CA VAL A 492 -21.20 9.67 -20.84
C VAL A 492 -21.88 10.97 -21.25
N LEU A 493 -22.95 10.89 -22.03
CA LEU A 493 -23.70 12.07 -22.49
C LEU A 493 -24.26 12.87 -21.31
N LYS A 494 -24.71 12.21 -20.24
CA LYS A 494 -25.20 12.90 -19.04
C LYS A 494 -24.09 13.59 -18.27
N THR A 495 -22.93 12.94 -18.15
CA THR A 495 -21.72 13.53 -17.54
C THR A 495 -21.29 14.79 -18.29
N LEU A 496 -21.19 14.71 -19.62
CA LEU A 496 -20.77 15.84 -20.45
C LEU A 496 -21.69 17.06 -20.30
N ARG A 497 -22.99 16.85 -20.05
CA ARG A 497 -23.99 17.93 -19.91
C ARG A 497 -24.14 18.46 -18.49
N SER A 498 -23.93 17.63 -17.47
CA SER A 498 -24.32 17.93 -16.08
C SER A 498 -23.15 17.96 -15.09
N GLY A 499 -21.92 17.71 -15.55
CA GLY A 499 -20.73 17.64 -14.71
C GLY A 499 -20.42 16.23 -14.22
N THR A 500 -19.33 16.10 -13.47
CA THR A 500 -18.84 14.82 -12.94
C THR A 500 -19.65 14.36 -11.74
N THR A 501 -19.85 13.05 -11.64
CA THR A 501 -20.42 12.37 -10.47
C THR A 501 -19.38 11.39 -9.93
N PRO A 502 -19.47 10.93 -8.66
CA PRO A 502 -18.56 9.91 -8.14
C PRO A 502 -18.49 8.64 -9.00
N THR A 503 -19.58 8.33 -9.72
CA THR A 503 -19.72 7.13 -10.54
C THR A 503 -19.41 7.35 -12.03
N THR A 504 -18.99 8.56 -12.42
CA THR A 504 -18.66 8.93 -13.81
C THR A 504 -17.53 8.09 -14.41
N GLY A 505 -16.52 7.73 -13.61
CA GLY A 505 -15.44 6.85 -14.07
C GLY A 505 -15.97 5.52 -14.59
N VAL A 506 -16.92 4.93 -13.86
CA VAL A 506 -17.54 3.64 -14.19
C VAL A 506 -18.25 3.68 -15.54
N GLY A 507 -19.05 4.72 -15.79
CA GLY A 507 -19.78 4.90 -17.05
C GLY A 507 -18.86 5.03 -18.27
N LEU A 508 -17.76 5.77 -18.14
CA LEU A 508 -16.78 5.97 -19.22
C LEU A 508 -15.97 4.71 -19.52
N VAL A 509 -15.57 3.97 -18.48
CA VAL A 509 -14.87 2.69 -18.62
C VAL A 509 -15.75 1.67 -19.32
N PHE A 510 -16.99 1.48 -18.86
CA PHE A 510 -17.90 0.51 -19.50
C PHE A 510 -18.33 0.93 -20.90
N PHE A 511 -18.45 2.22 -21.17
CA PHE A 511 -18.61 2.70 -22.55
C PHE A 511 -17.38 2.38 -23.42
N GLY A 512 -16.17 2.60 -22.92
CA GLY A 512 -14.92 2.25 -23.61
C GLY A 512 -14.77 0.75 -23.86
N ILE A 513 -15.11 -0.08 -22.86
CA ILE A 513 -15.16 -1.54 -23.00
C ILE A 513 -16.18 -1.89 -24.09
N ALA A 514 -17.43 -1.45 -23.99
CA ALA A 514 -18.46 -1.76 -24.97
C ALA A 514 -18.13 -1.25 -26.39
N ALA A 515 -17.50 -0.07 -26.51
CA ALA A 515 -17.02 0.47 -27.78
C ALA A 515 -15.91 -0.39 -28.40
N THR A 516 -15.03 -0.92 -27.55
CA THR A 516 -14.00 -1.88 -27.96
C THR A 516 -14.64 -3.19 -28.44
N GLN A 517 -15.56 -3.75 -27.64
CA GLN A 517 -16.24 -5.01 -27.93
C GLN A 517 -17.10 -4.95 -29.20
N LEU A 518 -17.85 -3.87 -29.41
CA LEU A 518 -18.80 -3.75 -30.52
C LEU A 518 -18.20 -3.12 -31.78
N PHE A 519 -17.26 -2.17 -31.64
CA PHE A 519 -16.75 -1.35 -32.75
C PHE A 519 -15.23 -1.34 -32.89
N LYS A 520 -14.49 -2.10 -32.08
CA LYS A 520 -13.01 -2.22 -32.16
C LYS A 520 -12.30 -0.86 -32.02
N ALA A 521 -12.87 0.01 -31.21
CA ALA A 521 -12.40 1.37 -31.00
C ALA A 521 -11.28 1.44 -29.95
N TYR A 522 -10.23 0.63 -30.09
CA TYR A 522 -9.19 0.43 -29.06
C TYR A 522 -8.50 1.72 -28.63
N GLU A 523 -8.04 2.53 -29.60
CA GLU A 523 -7.34 3.79 -29.32
C GLU A 523 -8.27 4.81 -28.64
N PHE A 524 -9.54 4.85 -29.05
CA PHE A 524 -10.53 5.73 -28.44
C PHE A 524 -10.89 5.29 -27.01
N ALA A 525 -11.00 3.98 -26.78
CA ALA A 525 -11.26 3.42 -25.46
C ALA A 525 -10.07 3.64 -24.51
N GLU A 526 -8.84 3.52 -25.01
CA GLU A 526 -7.61 3.86 -24.28
C GLU A 526 -7.61 5.34 -23.86
N GLN A 527 -7.89 6.25 -24.79
CA GLN A 527 -7.96 7.69 -24.49
C GLN A 527 -9.08 8.04 -23.50
N ILE A 528 -10.26 7.42 -23.63
CA ILE A 528 -11.35 7.56 -22.64
C ILE A 528 -10.95 7.00 -21.28
N GLY A 529 -10.25 5.87 -21.24
CA GLY A 529 -9.75 5.25 -20.01
C GLY A 529 -8.74 6.14 -19.29
N HIS A 530 -7.81 6.77 -20.02
CA HIS A 530 -6.83 7.70 -19.46
C HIS A 530 -7.43 9.02 -18.99
N ALA A 531 -8.53 9.46 -19.60
CA ALA A 531 -9.19 10.73 -19.28
C ALA A 531 -9.78 10.81 -17.86
N LEU A 532 -9.60 9.79 -17.01
CA LEU A 532 -10.19 9.73 -15.66
C LEU A 532 -9.33 9.12 -14.56
N MET A 533 -7.99 9.18 -14.68
CA MET A 533 -7.10 8.95 -13.52
C MET A 533 -7.36 9.90 -12.31
N GLY A 534 -8.30 10.84 -12.42
CA GLY A 534 -8.70 11.78 -11.36
C GLY A 534 -9.96 11.44 -10.55
N GLY A 535 -10.64 10.31 -10.79
CA GLY A 535 -11.87 9.93 -10.04
C GLY A 535 -11.82 8.49 -9.52
N ASP A 536 -12.22 8.27 -8.26
CA ASP A 536 -12.23 6.99 -7.51
C ASP A 536 -11.10 6.00 -7.88
N ARG A 537 -10.07 5.95 -7.02
CA ARG A 537 -8.85 5.13 -7.20
C ARG A 537 -9.16 3.67 -7.59
N THR A 538 -10.23 3.09 -7.06
CA THR A 538 -10.61 1.68 -7.31
C THR A 538 -10.98 1.44 -8.78
N TYR A 539 -11.83 2.31 -9.33
CA TYR A 539 -12.27 2.20 -10.72
C TYR A 539 -11.23 2.68 -11.71
N SER A 540 -10.38 3.64 -11.31
CA SER A 540 -9.21 4.02 -12.10
C SER A 540 -8.23 2.85 -12.25
N ILE A 541 -7.93 2.11 -11.18
CA ILE A 541 -7.08 0.90 -11.23
C ILE A 541 -7.74 -0.16 -12.13
N PHE A 542 -9.04 -0.41 -11.97
CA PHE A 542 -9.76 -1.38 -12.80
C PHE A 542 -9.69 -1.02 -14.29
N ALA A 543 -9.90 0.24 -14.65
CA ALA A 543 -9.79 0.73 -16.02
C ALA A 543 -8.39 0.49 -16.59
N HIS A 544 -7.37 0.87 -15.82
CA HIS A 544 -5.97 0.73 -16.21
C HIS A 544 -5.60 -0.72 -16.48
N ILE A 545 -6.02 -1.63 -15.59
CA ILE A 545 -5.83 -3.09 -15.76
C ILE A 545 -6.53 -3.60 -17.02
N GLN A 546 -7.76 -3.15 -17.33
CA GLN A 546 -8.45 -3.57 -18.55
C GLN A 546 -7.72 -3.10 -19.82
N THR A 547 -7.21 -1.86 -19.85
CA THR A 547 -6.40 -1.36 -20.97
C THR A 547 -5.15 -2.21 -21.17
N ILE A 548 -4.41 -2.49 -20.09
CA ILE A 548 -3.21 -3.33 -20.12
C ILE A 548 -3.54 -4.74 -20.62
N PHE A 549 -4.64 -5.32 -20.13
CA PHE A 549 -5.11 -6.65 -20.52
C PHE A 549 -5.51 -6.73 -22.00
N ILE A 550 -6.20 -5.72 -22.52
CA ILE A 550 -6.55 -5.62 -23.95
C ILE A 550 -5.28 -5.48 -24.80
N ASN A 551 -4.35 -4.62 -24.41
CA ASN A 551 -3.08 -4.43 -25.11
C ASN A 551 -2.24 -5.73 -25.14
N PHE A 552 -2.24 -6.49 -24.04
CA PHE A 552 -1.61 -7.81 -23.99
C PHE A 552 -2.24 -8.80 -24.99
N LEU A 553 -3.57 -8.95 -24.99
CA LEU A 553 -4.27 -9.92 -25.85
C LEU A 553 -4.27 -9.53 -27.33
N CYS A 554 -4.25 -8.24 -27.66
CA CYS A 554 -4.23 -7.74 -29.04
C CYS A 554 -2.82 -7.73 -29.67
N GLY A 555 -1.77 -8.07 -28.91
CA GLY A 555 -0.40 -8.10 -29.40
C GLY A 555 0.27 -6.72 -29.49
N GLY A 556 0.07 -5.88 -28.48
CA GLY A 556 0.96 -4.74 -28.23
C GLY A 556 2.40 -5.22 -27.96
N ASN A 557 3.37 -4.30 -28.05
CA ASN A 557 4.75 -4.63 -27.72
C ASN A 557 4.85 -5.01 -26.23
N MET A 558 5.29 -6.24 -25.94
CA MET A 558 5.31 -6.78 -24.58
C MET A 558 6.19 -5.96 -23.62
N SER A 559 7.18 -5.21 -24.12
CA SER A 559 8.02 -4.35 -23.26
C SER A 559 7.27 -3.11 -22.78
N ASP A 560 6.44 -2.52 -23.65
CA ASP A 560 5.64 -1.35 -23.32
C ASP A 560 4.51 -1.74 -22.36
N VAL A 561 3.85 -2.87 -22.65
CA VAL A 561 2.79 -3.42 -21.77
C VAL A 561 3.37 -3.81 -20.39
N LEU A 562 4.59 -4.36 -20.34
CA LEU A 562 5.25 -4.68 -19.06
C LEU A 562 5.53 -3.43 -18.22
N LYS A 563 5.97 -2.35 -18.86
CA LYS A 563 6.22 -1.07 -18.18
C LYS A 563 4.91 -0.54 -17.58
N GLU A 564 3.87 -0.45 -18.40
CA GLU A 564 2.55 0.03 -17.96
C GLU A 564 1.98 -0.85 -16.84
N ALA A 565 2.18 -2.17 -16.91
CA ALA A 565 1.74 -3.09 -15.88
C ALA A 565 2.48 -2.94 -14.55
N ARG A 566 3.78 -2.61 -14.58
CA ARG A 566 4.55 -2.32 -13.36
C ARG A 566 4.16 -0.98 -12.76
N ASP A 567 3.99 0.04 -13.58
CA ASP A 567 3.51 1.36 -13.15
C ASP A 567 2.12 1.24 -12.49
N CYS A 568 1.23 0.41 -13.07
CA CYS A 568 -0.07 0.08 -12.48
C CYS A 568 0.07 -0.65 -11.14
N LEU A 569 0.95 -1.67 -11.05
CA LEU A 569 1.17 -2.43 -9.80
C LEU A 569 1.75 -1.56 -8.68
N GLU A 570 2.71 -0.67 -8.97
CA GLU A 570 3.26 0.30 -8.00
C GLU A 570 2.19 1.31 -7.53
N GLY A 571 1.26 1.67 -8.43
CA GLY A 571 0.10 2.51 -8.12
C GLY A 571 -0.95 1.85 -7.22
N ILE A 572 -0.94 0.52 -7.07
CA ILE A 572 -1.79 -0.26 -6.15
C ILE A 572 -1.05 -0.42 -4.81
N THR A 573 -0.69 0.70 -4.16
CA THR A 573 -0.11 0.72 -2.82
C THR A 573 -1.05 1.45 -1.83
N GLY A 574 -1.81 0.69 -1.04
CA GLY A 574 -2.77 1.23 -0.08
C GLY A 574 -3.46 0.17 0.81
N PRO A 575 -3.94 0.53 2.02
CA PRO A 575 -4.43 -0.42 3.02
C PRO A 575 -5.83 -1.04 2.75
N SER A 576 -6.50 -0.71 1.64
CA SER A 576 -7.88 -1.14 1.33
C SER A 576 -8.06 -1.56 -0.13
N GLU A 577 -7.15 -2.38 -0.66
CA GLU A 577 -7.05 -2.61 -2.10
C GLU A 577 -7.73 -3.90 -2.59
N PRO A 578 -8.34 -3.89 -3.80
CA PRO A 578 -9.02 -5.06 -4.33
C PRO A 578 -7.99 -6.12 -4.75
N LEU A 579 -7.80 -7.15 -3.94
CA LEU A 579 -6.89 -8.29 -4.20
C LEU A 579 -7.00 -8.87 -5.63
N GLY A 580 -8.20 -8.83 -6.22
CA GLY A 580 -8.42 -9.23 -7.62
C GLY A 580 -7.60 -8.43 -8.64
N ALA A 581 -7.36 -7.14 -8.39
CA ALA A 581 -6.52 -6.28 -9.22
C ALA A 581 -5.05 -6.73 -9.17
N VAL A 582 -4.54 -7.01 -7.96
CA VAL A 582 -3.18 -7.51 -7.74
C VAL A 582 -2.97 -8.85 -8.44
N ILE A 583 -3.91 -9.79 -8.30
CA ILE A 583 -3.84 -11.09 -8.98
C ILE A 583 -3.81 -10.90 -10.50
N THR A 584 -4.72 -10.09 -11.04
CA THR A 584 -4.85 -9.89 -12.49
C THR A 584 -3.59 -9.25 -13.07
N ILE A 585 -3.10 -8.15 -12.50
CA ILE A 585 -1.93 -7.44 -13.02
C ILE A 585 -0.65 -8.26 -12.85
N THR A 586 -0.50 -8.95 -11.72
CA THR A 586 0.65 -9.84 -11.48
C THR A 586 0.65 -10.98 -12.49
N THR A 587 -0.52 -11.56 -12.80
CA THR A 587 -0.64 -12.60 -13.83
C THR A 587 -0.15 -12.10 -15.20
N ILE A 588 -0.55 -10.88 -15.60
CA ILE A 588 -0.12 -10.29 -16.88
C ILE A 588 1.40 -10.09 -16.88
N ILE A 589 1.96 -9.54 -15.80
CA ILE A 589 3.41 -9.35 -15.65
C ILE A 589 4.15 -10.69 -15.76
N ARG A 590 3.69 -11.72 -15.02
CA ARG A 590 4.30 -13.07 -15.07
C ARG A 590 4.20 -13.68 -16.47
N SER A 591 3.05 -13.53 -17.13
CA SER A 591 2.85 -14.00 -18.50
C SER A 591 3.82 -13.33 -19.48
N ILE A 592 4.03 -12.02 -19.36
CA ILE A 592 4.97 -11.25 -20.19
C ILE A 592 6.42 -11.68 -19.92
N LEU A 593 6.81 -11.83 -18.65
CA LEU A 593 8.17 -12.27 -18.31
C LEU A 593 8.44 -13.70 -18.80
N ALA A 594 7.45 -14.59 -18.73
CA ALA A 594 7.56 -15.93 -19.26
C ALA A 594 7.76 -15.92 -20.78
N VAL A 595 6.97 -15.18 -21.58
CA VAL A 595 7.18 -15.10 -23.04
C VAL A 595 8.48 -14.37 -23.42
N GLN A 596 8.99 -13.50 -22.55
CA GLN A 596 10.32 -12.87 -22.69
C GLN A 596 11.48 -13.80 -22.30
N GLY A 597 11.22 -14.94 -21.65
CA GLY A 597 12.25 -15.87 -21.20
C GLY A 597 13.01 -15.41 -19.95
N LYS A 598 12.35 -14.64 -19.08
CA LYS A 598 12.90 -14.10 -17.82
C LYS A 598 12.49 -14.89 -16.58
N THR A 599 11.75 -15.99 -16.75
CA THR A 599 11.36 -16.94 -15.70
C THR A 599 12.11 -18.26 -15.87
N ASP A 600 11.93 -19.22 -14.96
CA ASP A 600 12.68 -20.49 -14.95
C ASP A 600 12.34 -21.46 -16.11
N LEU A 601 11.36 -21.11 -16.98
CA LEU A 601 10.96 -21.86 -18.19
C LEU A 601 10.80 -23.39 -18.00
N THR A 602 10.35 -23.83 -16.82
CA THR A 602 10.05 -25.25 -16.53
C THR A 602 8.55 -25.51 -16.48
N GLU A 603 8.14 -26.78 -16.55
CA GLU A 603 6.73 -27.21 -16.47
C GLU A 603 6.02 -26.70 -15.20
N LYS A 604 6.73 -26.72 -14.06
CA LYS A 604 6.18 -26.29 -12.76
C LYS A 604 6.41 -24.79 -12.50
N GLY A 605 7.59 -24.28 -12.83
CA GLY A 605 8.02 -22.91 -12.54
C GLY A 605 7.90 -21.93 -13.71
N ILE A 606 6.95 -22.11 -14.64
CA ILE A 606 6.82 -21.23 -15.83
C ILE A 606 6.65 -19.74 -15.47
N PHE A 607 6.11 -19.45 -14.27
CA PHE A 607 5.94 -18.11 -13.72
C PHE A 607 6.90 -17.80 -12.54
N GLU A 608 7.73 -18.75 -12.14
CA GLU A 608 8.69 -18.60 -11.03
C GLU A 608 9.98 -17.93 -11.51
N ASP A 609 10.56 -17.10 -10.63
CA ASP A 609 11.90 -16.54 -10.75
C ASP A 609 12.50 -16.32 -9.35
N LYS A 610 13.69 -15.71 -9.26
CA LYS A 610 14.38 -15.47 -7.98
C LYS A 610 13.62 -14.52 -7.03
N GLU A 611 12.70 -13.72 -7.55
CA GLU A 611 11.98 -12.67 -6.82
C GLU A 611 10.50 -13.05 -6.60
N PHE A 612 9.99 -14.11 -7.25
CA PHE A 612 8.59 -14.49 -7.21
C PHE A 612 8.38 -16.00 -7.01
N ASN A 613 7.68 -16.36 -5.93
CA ASN A 613 7.23 -17.72 -5.63
C ASN A 613 5.71 -17.85 -5.88
N GLU A 614 5.32 -18.74 -6.80
CA GLU A 614 3.92 -18.91 -7.20
C GLU A 614 3.06 -19.51 -6.06
N THR A 615 3.55 -20.55 -5.39
CA THR A 615 2.83 -21.20 -4.29
C THR A 615 2.57 -20.25 -3.14
N GLU A 616 3.54 -19.44 -2.76
CA GLU A 616 3.42 -18.44 -1.71
C GLU A 616 2.41 -17.35 -2.11
N PHE A 617 2.52 -16.83 -3.34
CA PHE A 617 1.62 -15.80 -3.86
C PHE A 617 0.15 -16.26 -3.88
N LEU A 618 -0.13 -17.43 -4.47
CA LEU A 618 -1.48 -17.95 -4.58
C LEU A 618 -2.07 -18.34 -3.21
N THR A 619 -1.25 -18.87 -2.29
CA THR A 619 -1.68 -19.18 -0.92
C THR A 619 -2.04 -17.91 -0.15
N ARG A 620 -1.21 -16.87 -0.24
CA ARG A 620 -1.51 -15.55 0.34
C ARG A 620 -2.82 -15.00 -0.20
N CYS A 621 -3.00 -15.02 -1.52
CA CYS A 621 -4.23 -14.55 -2.14
C CYS A 621 -5.48 -15.37 -1.76
N ALA A 622 -5.33 -16.68 -1.50
CA ALA A 622 -6.43 -17.53 -1.08
C ALA A 622 -6.86 -17.27 0.38
N LEU A 623 -5.92 -16.89 1.25
CA LEU A 623 -6.18 -16.55 2.65
C LEU A 623 -6.87 -15.18 2.81
N GLU A 624 -6.54 -14.24 1.92
CA GLU A 624 -7.03 -12.85 2.01
C GLU A 624 -8.45 -12.63 1.45
N ASN A 625 -9.00 -13.53 0.61
CA ASN A 625 -10.29 -13.29 -0.05
C ASN A 625 -11.11 -14.57 -0.33
N SER A 626 -12.34 -14.62 0.17
CA SER A 626 -13.29 -15.72 -0.05
C SER A 626 -13.68 -15.92 -1.52
N SER A 627 -13.54 -14.90 -2.36
CA SER A 627 -13.80 -14.92 -3.81
C SER A 627 -12.54 -15.20 -4.65
N TYR A 628 -11.44 -15.65 -4.03
CA TYR A 628 -10.16 -15.96 -4.69
C TYR A 628 -10.33 -16.86 -5.93
N GLN A 629 -11.19 -17.88 -5.86
CA GLN A 629 -11.39 -18.84 -6.96
C GLN A 629 -11.76 -18.16 -8.28
N PHE A 630 -12.52 -17.07 -8.23
CA PHE A 630 -12.89 -16.29 -9.41
C PHE A 630 -11.66 -15.62 -10.05
N TYR A 631 -10.81 -14.95 -9.27
CA TYR A 631 -9.63 -14.26 -9.79
C TYR A 631 -8.51 -15.24 -10.17
N ALA A 632 -8.41 -16.35 -9.45
CA ALA A 632 -7.47 -17.44 -9.73
C ALA A 632 -7.74 -18.08 -11.11
N TYR A 633 -8.99 -18.10 -11.58
CA TYR A 633 -9.30 -18.57 -12.93
C TYR A 633 -8.53 -17.79 -14.01
N TYR A 634 -8.47 -16.46 -13.93
CA TYR A 634 -7.71 -15.63 -14.87
C TYR A 634 -6.21 -15.96 -14.83
N TYR A 635 -5.68 -16.20 -13.62
CA TYR A 635 -4.32 -16.65 -13.41
C TYR A 635 -4.04 -17.97 -14.15
N TYR A 636 -4.86 -18.99 -13.90
CA TYR A 636 -4.68 -20.30 -14.49
C TYR A 636 -4.95 -20.31 -16.00
N ALA A 637 -5.94 -19.57 -16.49
CA ALA A 637 -6.24 -19.48 -17.92
C ALA A 637 -5.06 -18.92 -18.73
N LEU A 638 -4.42 -17.84 -18.24
CA LEU A 638 -3.19 -17.31 -18.85
C LEU A 638 -2.02 -18.30 -18.72
N LYS A 639 -1.87 -18.95 -17.56
CA LYS A 639 -0.84 -19.99 -17.37
C LYS A 639 -0.97 -21.14 -18.37
N ILE A 640 -2.19 -21.63 -18.61
CA ILE A 640 -2.49 -22.68 -19.60
C ILE A 640 -2.05 -22.27 -21.01
N ILE A 641 -2.32 -21.02 -21.40
CA ILE A 641 -1.91 -20.50 -22.71
C ILE A 641 -0.38 -20.49 -22.83
N ILE A 642 0.33 -19.99 -21.81
CA ILE A 642 1.80 -19.95 -21.82
C ILE A 642 2.42 -21.35 -21.81
N LEU A 643 1.88 -22.28 -21.00
CA LEU A 643 2.31 -23.68 -21.00
C LEU A 643 2.15 -24.34 -22.38
N SER A 644 1.04 -24.05 -23.07
CA SER A 644 0.79 -24.54 -24.44
C SER A 644 1.76 -23.93 -25.46
N PHE A 645 2.15 -22.66 -25.32
CA PHE A 645 3.15 -22.04 -26.19
C PHE A 645 4.52 -22.68 -26.00
N TYR A 646 4.90 -22.94 -24.74
CA TYR A 646 6.17 -23.60 -24.39
C TYR A 646 6.18 -25.13 -24.57
N ARG A 647 5.13 -25.75 -25.16
CA ARG A 647 5.03 -27.21 -25.42
C ARG A 647 4.95 -28.08 -24.17
N PHE A 648 4.57 -27.52 -23.02
CA PHE A 648 4.24 -28.30 -21.83
C PHE A 648 2.80 -28.82 -21.93
N ASP A 649 2.52 -29.54 -23.02
CA ASP A 649 1.15 -29.89 -23.45
C ASP A 649 0.43 -30.75 -22.39
N GLN A 650 1.14 -31.64 -21.70
CA GLN A 650 0.58 -32.50 -20.64
C GLN A 650 0.17 -31.69 -19.39
N ALA A 651 0.99 -30.72 -18.99
CA ALA A 651 0.66 -29.81 -17.89
C ALA A 651 -0.51 -28.90 -18.25
N ALA A 652 -0.52 -28.35 -19.47
CA ALA A 652 -1.59 -27.50 -19.97
C ALA A 652 -2.94 -28.24 -20.00
N VAL A 653 -2.98 -29.50 -20.46
CA VAL A 653 -4.20 -30.33 -20.47
C VAL A 653 -4.65 -30.70 -19.06
N LYS A 654 -3.73 -31.05 -18.16
CA LYS A 654 -4.07 -31.36 -16.76
C LYS A 654 -4.69 -30.14 -16.08
N LEU A 655 -3.99 -29.00 -16.12
CA LEU A 655 -4.42 -27.77 -15.46
C LEU A 655 -5.74 -27.24 -16.06
N SER A 656 -5.90 -27.28 -17.38
CA SER A 656 -7.17 -26.88 -17.99
C SER A 656 -8.33 -27.78 -17.59
N SER A 657 -8.11 -29.08 -17.39
CA SER A 657 -9.19 -29.99 -16.96
C SER A 657 -9.70 -29.66 -15.55
N GLU A 658 -8.82 -29.20 -14.67
CA GLU A 658 -9.17 -28.72 -13.32
C GLU A 658 -9.99 -27.41 -13.37
N GLN A 659 -9.84 -26.61 -14.43
CA GLN A 659 -10.49 -25.28 -14.57
C GLN A 659 -11.75 -25.26 -15.45
N ILE A 660 -12.08 -26.34 -16.18
CA ILE A 660 -13.25 -26.38 -17.08
C ILE A 660 -14.57 -26.07 -16.35
N ALA A 661 -14.77 -26.60 -15.14
CA ALA A 661 -15.99 -26.35 -14.38
C ALA A 661 -16.18 -24.87 -14.09
N MET A 662 -15.10 -24.17 -13.73
CA MET A 662 -15.10 -22.73 -13.49
C MET A 662 -15.28 -21.95 -14.80
N ALA A 663 -14.61 -22.37 -15.88
CA ALA A 663 -14.74 -21.74 -17.19
C ALA A 663 -16.19 -21.79 -17.72
N ASN A 664 -16.91 -22.88 -17.46
CA ASN A 664 -18.32 -23.05 -17.83
C ASN A 664 -19.28 -22.27 -16.93
N ALA A 665 -18.87 -21.93 -15.70
CA ALA A 665 -19.64 -21.10 -14.79
C ALA A 665 -19.48 -19.59 -15.08
N LEU A 666 -18.53 -19.22 -15.95
CA LEU A 666 -18.22 -17.83 -16.31
C LEU A 666 -18.76 -17.46 -17.69
N PRO A 667 -19.08 -16.18 -17.93
CA PRO A 667 -19.46 -15.71 -19.26
C PRO A 667 -18.33 -15.97 -20.30
N PRO A 668 -18.67 -16.37 -21.54
CA PRO A 668 -17.66 -16.64 -22.56
C PRO A 668 -17.00 -15.32 -23.02
N GLY A 669 -15.67 -15.24 -22.90
CA GLY A 669 -14.84 -14.10 -23.30
C GLY A 669 -13.53 -14.53 -23.99
N ARG A 670 -12.79 -13.57 -24.57
CA ARG A 670 -11.60 -13.83 -25.41
C ARG A 670 -10.53 -14.69 -24.72
N LEU A 671 -10.28 -14.48 -23.42
CA LEU A 671 -9.32 -15.28 -22.65
C LEU A 671 -9.74 -16.76 -22.59
N THR A 672 -11.01 -17.03 -22.29
CA THR A 672 -11.56 -18.39 -22.25
C THR A 672 -11.43 -19.05 -23.61
N HIS A 673 -11.74 -18.35 -24.71
CA HIS A 673 -11.55 -18.90 -26.06
C HIS A 673 -10.09 -19.25 -26.37
N LEU A 674 -9.15 -18.36 -26.03
CA LEU A 674 -7.71 -18.61 -26.23
C LEU A 674 -7.23 -19.79 -25.38
N MET A 675 -7.71 -19.94 -24.15
CA MET A 675 -7.41 -21.09 -23.29
C MET A 675 -7.91 -22.40 -23.92
N PHE A 676 -9.16 -22.46 -24.37
CA PHE A 676 -9.72 -23.66 -25.02
C PHE A 676 -9.03 -23.95 -26.37
N PHE A 677 -8.66 -22.92 -27.13
CA PHE A 677 -7.90 -23.06 -28.35
C PHE A 677 -6.49 -23.63 -28.09
N ALA A 678 -5.77 -23.10 -27.09
CA ALA A 678 -4.49 -23.62 -26.63
C ALA A 678 -4.61 -25.07 -26.13
N ARG A 679 -5.71 -25.39 -25.41
CA ARG A 679 -6.04 -26.77 -25.01
C ARG A 679 -6.23 -27.68 -26.22
N CYS A 680 -6.97 -27.27 -27.25
CA CYS A 680 -7.11 -28.05 -28.48
C CYS A 680 -5.75 -28.36 -29.14
N ILE A 681 -4.87 -27.35 -29.24
CA ILE A 681 -3.53 -27.54 -29.80
C ILE A 681 -2.73 -28.57 -28.98
N SER A 682 -2.75 -28.43 -27.65
CA SER A 682 -2.08 -29.34 -26.72
C SER A 682 -2.62 -30.78 -26.85
N LEU A 683 -3.93 -30.97 -26.89
CA LEU A 683 -4.58 -32.27 -27.10
C LEU A 683 -4.18 -32.88 -28.45
N ILE A 684 -4.21 -32.11 -29.54
CA ILE A 684 -3.80 -32.59 -30.87
C ILE A 684 -2.33 -33.05 -30.87
N ARG A 685 -1.44 -32.30 -30.20
CA ARG A 685 -0.02 -32.67 -30.07
C ARG A 685 0.15 -33.95 -29.27
N LEU A 686 -0.54 -34.12 -28.14
CA LEU A 686 -0.48 -35.34 -27.32
C LEU A 686 -1.04 -36.57 -28.06
N ILE A 687 -2.17 -36.44 -28.75
CA ILE A 687 -2.75 -37.52 -29.55
C ILE A 687 -1.76 -37.95 -30.65
N ARG A 688 -1.10 -36.97 -31.29
CA ARG A 688 -0.20 -37.21 -32.41
C ARG A 688 1.16 -37.76 -32.00
N ASP A 689 1.79 -37.14 -31.01
CA ASP A 689 3.20 -37.39 -30.66
C ASP A 689 3.34 -38.53 -29.64
N GLN A 690 2.31 -38.78 -28.80
CA GLN A 690 2.29 -39.85 -27.79
C GLN A 690 1.24 -40.95 -28.08
N ASN A 691 0.56 -40.89 -29.22
CA ASN A 691 -0.44 -41.88 -29.66
C ASN A 691 -1.59 -42.13 -28.65
N ARG A 692 -1.94 -41.11 -27.84
CA ARG A 692 -3.00 -41.18 -26.82
C ARG A 692 -4.40 -41.00 -27.43
N LYS A 693 -4.90 -42.04 -28.10
CA LYS A 693 -6.22 -42.01 -28.78
C LYS A 693 -7.40 -41.80 -27.84
N GLU A 694 -7.25 -42.13 -26.56
CA GLU A 694 -8.26 -41.89 -25.52
C GLU A 694 -8.64 -40.41 -25.36
N LEU A 695 -7.71 -39.48 -25.63
CA LEU A 695 -7.94 -38.04 -25.55
C LEU A 695 -8.75 -37.48 -26.74
N PHE A 696 -9.08 -38.30 -27.73
CA PHE A 696 -9.82 -37.87 -28.92
C PHE A 696 -11.25 -37.41 -28.58
N GLN A 697 -11.90 -38.06 -27.61
CA GLN A 697 -13.23 -37.64 -27.16
C GLN A 697 -13.17 -36.27 -26.48
N GLU A 698 -12.20 -36.04 -25.60
CA GLU A 698 -12.00 -34.73 -24.97
C GLU A 698 -11.72 -33.62 -25.98
N LEU A 699 -11.00 -33.92 -27.07
CA LEU A 699 -10.78 -32.98 -28.17
C LEU A 699 -12.08 -32.66 -28.91
N LEU A 700 -12.92 -33.66 -29.16
CA LEU A 700 -14.24 -33.45 -29.78
C LEU A 700 -15.14 -32.60 -28.91
N ASP A 701 -15.19 -32.87 -27.59
CA ASP A 701 -15.99 -32.12 -26.63
C ASP A 701 -15.50 -30.66 -26.51
N CYS A 702 -14.18 -30.46 -26.48
CA CYS A 702 -13.56 -29.14 -26.49
C CYS A 702 -13.88 -28.37 -27.79
N ARG A 703 -13.89 -29.06 -28.93
CA ARG A 703 -14.26 -28.48 -30.23
C ARG A 703 -15.75 -28.19 -30.34
N SER A 704 -16.62 -29.03 -29.79
CA SER A 704 -18.05 -28.78 -29.76
C SER A 704 -18.37 -27.60 -28.85
N GLN A 705 -17.71 -27.47 -27.69
CA GLN A 705 -17.82 -26.28 -26.84
C GLN A 705 -17.34 -25.01 -27.54
N LEU A 706 -16.19 -25.06 -28.23
CA LEU A 706 -15.74 -23.95 -29.07
C LEU A 706 -16.71 -23.66 -30.22
N ALA A 707 -17.36 -24.68 -30.80
CA ALA A 707 -18.32 -24.52 -31.88
C ALA A 707 -19.65 -23.92 -31.39
N ASP A 708 -20.22 -24.44 -30.30
CA ASP A 708 -21.40 -23.92 -29.61
C ASP A 708 -21.15 -22.49 -29.12
N TRP A 709 -19.98 -22.28 -28.52
CA TRP A 709 -19.12 -21.10 -28.56
C TRP A 709 -19.43 -20.20 -29.76
N THR A 710 -18.77 -20.45 -30.88
CA THR A 710 -18.85 -19.65 -32.11
C THR A 710 -20.26 -19.47 -32.69
N HIS A 711 -21.20 -20.38 -32.44
CA HIS A 711 -22.57 -20.34 -32.95
C HIS A 711 -23.53 -19.53 -32.06
N HIS A 712 -23.38 -19.61 -30.73
CA HIS A 712 -24.22 -18.91 -29.76
C HIS A 712 -23.54 -17.65 -29.19
N SER A 713 -22.27 -17.43 -29.53
CA SER A 713 -21.49 -16.30 -29.07
C SER A 713 -21.93 -14.97 -29.66
N HIS A 714 -21.94 -13.98 -28.78
CA HIS A 714 -22.07 -12.55 -28.99
C HIS A 714 -21.21 -12.04 -30.18
N PRO A 715 -21.59 -10.94 -30.89
CA PRO A 715 -20.94 -10.39 -32.11
C PRO A 715 -19.42 -10.20 -32.10
N GLU A 716 -18.75 -10.29 -30.95
CA GLU A 716 -17.30 -10.44 -30.87
C GLU A 716 -16.81 -11.62 -31.70
N ASN A 717 -17.48 -12.77 -31.67
CA ASN A 717 -17.03 -13.96 -32.41
C ASN A 717 -17.33 -13.92 -33.92
N LEU A 718 -18.37 -13.20 -34.35
CA LEU A 718 -18.62 -12.95 -35.78
C LEU A 718 -17.62 -11.91 -36.33
N GLY A 719 -17.24 -10.94 -35.50
CA GLY A 719 -16.14 -10.01 -35.75
C GLY A 719 -14.79 -10.72 -35.82
N VAL A 720 -14.55 -11.71 -34.95
CA VAL A 720 -13.37 -12.60 -34.95
C VAL A 720 -13.30 -13.42 -36.23
N HIS A 721 -14.43 -13.95 -36.73
CA HIS A 721 -14.46 -14.68 -37.99
C HIS A 721 -14.19 -13.78 -39.20
N LEU A 722 -14.75 -12.57 -39.23
CA LEU A 722 -14.49 -11.56 -40.28
C LEU A 722 -13.07 -10.96 -40.20
N ASP A 723 -12.50 -10.81 -39.00
CA ASP A 723 -11.13 -10.35 -38.80
C ASP A 723 -10.09 -11.42 -39.08
N SER A 724 -10.43 -12.71 -38.90
CA SER A 724 -9.58 -13.82 -39.35
C SER A 724 -9.35 -13.77 -40.87
N LYS A 725 -10.28 -13.16 -41.63
CA LYS A 725 -10.12 -12.85 -43.06
C LYS A 725 -9.36 -11.55 -43.35
N GLN A 726 -9.16 -10.67 -42.37
CA GLN A 726 -8.53 -9.34 -42.54
C GLN A 726 -7.16 -9.19 -41.86
N GLY A 727 -6.65 -10.21 -41.16
CA GLY A 727 -5.23 -10.31 -40.79
C GLY A 727 -4.73 -9.46 -39.61
N LYS A 728 -5.58 -9.13 -38.62
CA LYS A 728 -5.17 -8.34 -37.43
C LYS A 728 -5.03 -9.17 -36.13
N TRP A 729 -4.32 -10.30 -36.19
CA TRP A 729 -4.17 -11.24 -35.06
C TRP A 729 -2.71 -11.65 -34.89
N PRO A 730 -1.83 -10.78 -34.36
CA PRO A 730 -0.39 -10.99 -34.51
C PRO A 730 0.12 -12.22 -33.73
N ILE A 731 -0.36 -12.48 -32.50
CA ILE A 731 0.06 -13.65 -31.71
C ILE A 731 -0.37 -14.96 -32.39
N GLU A 732 -1.65 -15.04 -32.78
CA GLU A 732 -2.24 -16.22 -33.41
C GLU A 732 -1.70 -16.45 -34.82
N THR A 733 -1.40 -15.39 -35.57
CA THR A 733 -0.76 -15.47 -36.90
C THR A 733 0.63 -16.10 -36.79
N HIS A 734 1.44 -15.66 -35.83
CA HIS A 734 2.78 -16.23 -35.64
C HIS A 734 2.73 -17.67 -35.12
N LEU A 735 1.74 -18.00 -34.28
CA LEU A 735 1.46 -19.38 -33.88
C LEU A 735 1.03 -20.26 -35.07
N MET A 736 0.23 -19.72 -35.99
CA MET A 736 -0.13 -20.42 -37.23
C MET A 736 1.08 -20.67 -38.12
N TYR A 737 2.01 -19.71 -38.22
CA TYR A 737 3.26 -19.92 -38.93
C TYR A 737 4.10 -21.02 -38.27
N GLU A 738 4.19 -21.06 -36.95
CA GLU A 738 4.88 -22.16 -36.24
C GLU A 738 4.25 -23.52 -36.57
N LEU A 739 2.93 -23.65 -36.41
CA LEU A 739 2.20 -24.89 -36.67
C LEU A 739 2.29 -25.34 -38.13
N SER A 740 2.24 -24.39 -39.07
CA SER A 740 2.40 -24.65 -40.51
C SER A 740 3.81 -25.11 -40.82
N GLY A 741 4.83 -24.46 -40.25
CA GLY A 741 6.22 -24.89 -40.37
C GLY A 741 6.43 -26.32 -39.89
N GLU A 742 5.84 -26.69 -38.74
CA GLU A 742 5.89 -28.06 -38.24
C GLU A 742 5.14 -29.07 -39.10
N TYR A 743 4.03 -28.68 -39.71
CA TYR A 743 3.30 -29.54 -40.64
C TYR A 743 4.15 -29.86 -41.86
N TYR A 744 4.76 -28.84 -42.48
CA TYR A 744 5.62 -29.02 -43.64
C TYR A 744 6.93 -29.76 -43.31
N ALA A 745 7.49 -29.55 -42.12
CA ALA A 745 8.66 -30.31 -41.64
C ALA A 745 8.37 -31.81 -41.60
N ARG A 746 7.16 -32.19 -41.15
CA ARG A 746 6.70 -33.59 -41.11
C ARG A 746 6.41 -34.19 -42.49
N LYS A 747 6.06 -33.36 -43.46
CA LYS A 747 5.90 -33.75 -44.88
C LYS A 747 7.23 -33.81 -45.64
N SER A 748 8.36 -33.67 -44.94
CA SER A 748 9.70 -33.60 -45.52
C SER A 748 9.94 -32.42 -46.46
N LEU A 749 9.09 -31.38 -46.42
CA LEU A 749 9.23 -30.13 -47.18
C LEU A 749 10.06 -29.12 -46.37
N ARG A 750 11.35 -29.41 -46.18
CA ARG A 750 12.24 -28.68 -45.24
C ARG A 750 12.38 -27.19 -45.54
N THR A 751 12.46 -26.80 -46.80
CA THR A 751 12.64 -25.38 -47.21
C THR A 751 11.43 -24.54 -46.86
N VAL A 752 10.23 -25.04 -47.17
CA VAL A 752 8.94 -24.39 -46.84
C VAL A 752 8.76 -24.34 -45.32
N ALA A 753 9.10 -25.43 -44.62
CA ALA A 753 9.07 -25.50 -43.17
C ALA A 753 9.98 -24.45 -42.52
N SER A 754 11.23 -24.32 -42.98
CA SER A 754 12.21 -23.36 -42.47
C SER A 754 11.74 -21.91 -42.64
N SER A 755 11.11 -21.57 -43.78
CA SER A 755 10.56 -20.24 -44.04
C SER A 755 9.46 -19.86 -43.04
N PHE A 756 8.47 -20.73 -42.84
CA PHE A 756 7.39 -20.49 -41.88
C PHE A 756 7.89 -20.40 -40.43
N ILE A 757 8.85 -21.25 -40.04
CA ILE A 757 9.47 -21.18 -38.71
C ILE A 757 10.24 -19.85 -38.53
N LYS A 758 10.96 -19.37 -39.55
CA LYS A 758 11.64 -18.05 -39.51
C LYS A 758 10.65 -16.89 -39.39
N GLN A 759 9.52 -16.93 -40.10
CA GLN A 759 8.45 -15.93 -39.98
C GLN A 759 7.83 -15.93 -38.57
N ALA A 760 7.62 -17.11 -37.97
CA ALA A 760 7.15 -17.21 -36.59
C ALA A 760 8.16 -16.58 -35.60
N ILE A 761 9.45 -16.91 -35.71
CA ILE A 761 10.52 -16.36 -34.86
C ILE A 761 10.62 -14.84 -34.99
N SER A 762 10.58 -14.31 -36.22
CA SER A 762 10.62 -12.87 -36.50
C SER A 762 9.41 -12.15 -35.88
N GLY A 763 8.22 -12.72 -36.06
CA GLY A 763 6.99 -12.21 -35.49
C GLY A 763 6.98 -12.17 -33.96
N TYR A 764 7.40 -13.25 -33.32
CA TYR A 764 7.54 -13.29 -31.85
C TYR A 764 8.53 -12.24 -31.34
N ARG A 765 9.64 -12.00 -32.05
CA ARG A 765 10.59 -10.94 -31.69
C ARG A 765 10.00 -9.54 -31.85
N HIS A 766 9.25 -9.29 -32.91
CA HIS A 766 8.59 -8.00 -33.14
C HIS A 766 7.60 -7.66 -32.02
N LEU A 767 6.90 -8.68 -31.50
CA LEU A 767 6.00 -8.52 -30.35
C LEU A 767 6.74 -8.43 -29.00
N GLY A 768 8.07 -8.58 -28.96
CA GLY A 768 8.84 -8.58 -27.72
C GLY A 768 8.83 -9.92 -26.96
N MET A 769 8.39 -11.01 -27.59
CA MET A 769 8.39 -12.38 -27.01
C MET A 769 9.70 -13.12 -27.28
N GLN A 770 10.79 -12.62 -26.71
CA GLN A 770 12.14 -13.13 -26.99
C GLN A 770 12.38 -14.58 -26.53
N GLY A 771 11.82 -14.97 -25.38
CA GLY A 771 11.95 -16.32 -24.83
C GLY A 771 11.32 -17.37 -25.73
N LEU A 772 10.07 -17.12 -26.15
CA LEU A 772 9.36 -18.01 -27.07
C LEU A 772 10.08 -18.11 -28.43
N ALA A 773 10.55 -16.97 -28.96
CA ALA A 773 11.33 -16.95 -30.19
C ALA A 773 12.62 -17.79 -30.10
N ASN A 774 13.32 -17.73 -28.96
CA ASN A 774 14.53 -18.51 -28.73
C ASN A 774 14.23 -20.00 -28.59
N GLN A 775 13.15 -20.36 -27.89
CA GLN A 775 12.73 -21.75 -27.75
C GLN A 775 12.37 -22.38 -29.11
N VAL A 776 11.57 -21.69 -29.94
CA VAL A 776 11.22 -22.16 -31.29
C VAL A 776 12.48 -22.31 -32.14
N LYS A 777 13.44 -21.39 -32.02
CA LYS A 777 14.74 -21.46 -32.69
C LYS A 777 15.57 -22.67 -32.24
N GLU A 778 15.67 -22.93 -30.94
CA GLU A 778 16.43 -24.08 -30.41
C GLU A 778 15.81 -25.41 -30.79
N LYS A 779 14.48 -25.52 -30.69
CA LYS A 779 13.76 -26.74 -31.02
C LYS A 779 13.90 -27.11 -32.50
N HIS A 780 13.79 -26.11 -33.37
CA HIS A 780 13.98 -26.28 -34.80
C HIS A 780 15.44 -26.03 -35.21
N ALA A 781 16.40 -26.08 -34.27
CA ALA A 781 17.80 -25.83 -34.58
C ALA A 781 18.35 -26.80 -35.62
N SER A 782 17.90 -28.06 -35.69
CA SER A 782 18.31 -28.97 -36.76
C SER A 782 17.78 -28.55 -38.14
N LEU A 783 16.53 -28.07 -38.21
CA LEU A 783 15.91 -27.53 -39.42
C LEU A 783 16.53 -26.18 -39.84
N LEU A 784 17.03 -25.41 -38.86
CA LEU A 784 17.62 -24.09 -39.03
C LEU A 784 19.15 -24.13 -39.18
N LYS A 785 19.83 -25.22 -38.77
CA LYS A 785 21.29 -25.41 -38.88
C LYS A 785 21.73 -25.71 -40.30
N ASP A 786 20.89 -26.37 -41.09
CA ASP A 786 21.12 -26.60 -42.53
C ASP A 786 21.03 -25.30 -43.36
N PHE A 787 20.86 -24.13 -42.71
CA PHE A 787 20.82 -22.80 -43.30
C PHE A 787 21.37 -21.76 -42.31
N GLN A 788 22.70 -21.66 -42.17
CA GLN A 788 23.31 -20.51 -41.51
C GLN A 788 23.23 -19.27 -42.42
N PRO A 789 22.65 -18.13 -41.99
CA PRO A 789 22.93 -16.87 -42.64
C PRO A 789 24.37 -16.46 -42.30
N LEU A 790 25.15 -16.13 -43.33
CA LEU A 790 26.46 -15.51 -43.21
C LEU A 790 26.45 -14.35 -42.21
N ASP A 791 27.53 -14.24 -41.44
CA ASP A 791 27.94 -13.00 -40.78
C ASP A 791 27.98 -11.86 -41.81
N ILE A 792 26.98 -11.00 -41.78
CA ILE A 792 27.09 -9.66 -42.37
C ILE A 792 27.97 -8.86 -41.40
N PRO A 793 29.10 -8.29 -41.84
CA PRO A 793 29.90 -7.44 -40.96
C PRO A 793 29.07 -6.23 -40.54
N LYS A 794 28.75 -6.15 -39.25
CA LYS A 794 28.25 -4.94 -38.60
C LYS A 794 29.33 -3.86 -38.67
N SER A 795 29.26 -3.02 -39.69
CA SER A 795 29.84 -1.68 -39.74
C SER A 795 28.70 -0.79 -40.25
N ALA A 796 28.18 0.21 -39.55
CA ALA A 796 28.82 1.13 -38.63
C ALA A 796 28.02 1.32 -37.33
N LEU A 797 28.74 1.28 -36.21
CA LEU A 797 28.29 1.86 -34.95
C LEU A 797 28.53 3.37 -35.03
N VAL A 798 27.45 4.16 -34.94
CA VAL A 798 27.57 5.49 -34.34
C VAL A 798 27.61 5.27 -32.84
N GLN A 799 28.75 5.63 -32.28
CA GLN A 799 29.20 5.31 -30.94
C GLN A 799 28.88 6.48 -30.01
N THR A 800 27.91 6.30 -29.12
CA THR A 800 27.86 7.01 -27.83
C THR A 800 27.36 6.05 -26.77
N GLU A 801 28.26 5.21 -26.25
CA GLU A 801 28.23 4.76 -24.86
C GLU A 801 29.55 4.06 -24.51
N SER A 802 30.13 4.47 -23.39
CA SER A 802 31.45 4.09 -22.93
C SER A 802 31.41 2.77 -22.15
N LEU A 803 32.10 1.75 -22.65
CA LEU A 803 32.38 0.51 -21.93
C LEU A 803 33.42 0.77 -20.81
N GLN A 804 33.00 0.66 -19.55
CA GLN A 804 33.93 0.42 -18.44
C GLN A 804 34.01 -1.07 -18.13
N ARG A 805 35.23 -1.61 -18.27
CA ARG A 805 35.64 -2.96 -17.88
C ARG A 805 35.67 -3.07 -16.35
N VAL A 806 34.93 -4.02 -15.79
CA VAL A 806 35.13 -4.50 -14.42
C VAL A 806 36.23 -5.57 -14.46
N PRO A 807 37.31 -5.49 -13.66
CA PRO A 807 38.28 -6.57 -13.54
C PRO A 807 37.79 -7.62 -12.53
N LYS A 808 37.96 -8.89 -12.90
CA LYS A 808 37.98 -10.03 -11.97
C LYS A 808 39.23 -9.93 -11.08
N ARG A 809 39.10 -10.29 -9.79
CA ARG A 809 40.21 -10.78 -8.96
C ARG A 809 39.74 -11.93 -8.09
N ASP A 810 40.58 -12.96 -8.07
CA ASP A 810 40.41 -14.25 -7.42
C ASP A 810 40.58 -14.21 -5.89
N SER A 811 40.11 -15.31 -5.29
CA SER A 811 40.19 -15.79 -3.91
C SER A 811 41.53 -15.64 -3.19
N ILE A 812 41.48 -15.25 -1.90
CA ILE A 812 42.27 -15.82 -0.80
C ILE A 812 41.37 -15.83 0.45
N GLY A 813 41.14 -17.01 1.03
CA GLY A 813 40.70 -17.13 2.41
C GLY A 813 41.91 -17.25 3.33
N ASP A 814 41.78 -16.76 4.57
CA ASP A 814 42.23 -17.47 5.77
C ASP A 814 41.99 -16.66 7.05
N LEU A 815 41.71 -17.41 8.12
CA LEU A 815 41.76 -17.10 9.57
C LEU A 815 40.59 -16.29 10.17
N SER A 816 39.99 -16.63 11.32
CA SER A 816 39.75 -17.85 12.11
C SER A 816 39.10 -17.36 13.41
N LEU A 817 38.08 -18.08 13.90
CA LEU A 817 37.59 -18.00 15.28
C LEU A 817 38.69 -18.37 16.29
N LYS A 818 39.06 -17.40 17.16
CA LYS A 818 39.66 -17.46 18.51
C LYS A 818 40.14 -16.03 18.79
N GLU A 819 39.59 -15.29 19.75
CA GLU A 819 40.01 -15.35 21.14
C GLU A 819 38.94 -14.72 22.04
N LEU A 820 38.40 -15.57 22.92
CA LEU A 820 37.59 -15.26 24.07
C LEU A 820 38.42 -15.76 25.26
N ASP A 821 39.38 -14.95 25.73
CA ASP A 821 40.01 -15.00 27.06
C ASP A 821 41.27 -14.12 27.08
N MET A 822 41.15 -12.92 27.67
CA MET A 822 42.16 -12.29 28.54
C MET A 822 41.82 -10.81 28.70
N LEU A 823 41.15 -10.48 29.81
CA LEU A 823 41.50 -9.38 30.73
C LEU A 823 40.48 -9.36 31.88
N TYR A 824 40.45 -10.48 32.61
CA TYR A 824 40.16 -10.46 34.04
C TYR A 824 41.44 -10.04 34.76
N ASN A 825 41.30 -9.21 35.79
CA ASN A 825 42.31 -8.69 36.73
C ASN A 825 42.97 -7.35 36.39
N ILE A 826 42.32 -6.26 36.81
CA ILE A 826 42.99 -5.24 37.60
C ILE A 826 42.17 -4.98 38.87
N ASN A 827 42.69 -5.51 39.96
CA ASN A 827 42.29 -5.22 41.32
C ASN A 827 43.01 -3.92 41.72
N VAL A 828 42.29 -2.82 41.93
CA VAL A 828 42.83 -1.64 42.63
C VAL A 828 41.85 -1.28 43.74
N ASN A 829 42.24 -1.63 44.95
CA ASN A 829 41.72 -1.02 46.18
C ASN A 829 41.87 0.50 46.07
N SER A 830 40.75 1.21 45.93
CA SER A 830 40.64 2.57 46.47
C SER A 830 39.29 2.71 47.14
N MET A 831 39.33 3.06 48.43
CA MET A 831 38.18 3.28 49.29
C MET A 831 37.13 4.15 48.59
N HIS A 832 35.98 3.55 48.26
CA HIS A 832 34.78 4.26 47.87
C HIS A 832 33.69 3.85 48.86
N THR A 833 33.37 4.76 49.77
CA THR A 833 32.15 4.72 50.58
C THR A 833 30.94 4.65 49.64
N SER A 834 29.94 3.84 50.00
CA SER A 834 28.77 3.60 49.15
C SER A 834 27.91 4.87 49.02
N PRO A 835 27.11 5.03 47.94
CA PRO A 835 26.15 6.14 47.82
C PRO A 835 25.17 6.20 49.01
N GLU A 836 24.87 5.04 49.60
CA GLU A 836 24.01 4.88 50.77
C GLU A 836 24.63 5.46 52.05
N GLU A 837 25.96 5.35 52.22
CA GLU A 837 26.69 5.98 53.34
C GLU A 837 26.81 7.51 53.19
N ALA A 838 26.83 8.03 51.95
CA ALA A 838 26.82 9.47 51.67
C ALA A 838 25.41 10.10 51.82
N LEU A 839 24.35 9.33 51.54
CA LEU A 839 22.95 9.72 51.73
C LEU A 839 22.57 9.90 53.21
N LEU A 840 23.19 9.12 54.12
CA LEU A 840 22.98 9.20 55.56
C LEU A 840 23.54 10.49 56.21
N ALA A 841 24.33 11.28 55.48
CA ALA A 841 24.95 12.51 55.98
C ALA A 841 24.19 13.81 55.62
N LEU A 842 23.12 13.71 54.83
CA LEU A 842 22.30 14.82 54.33
C LEU A 842 20.92 14.82 54.98
N ASP A 843 20.40 16.00 55.35
CA ASP A 843 19.07 16.12 55.95
C ASP A 843 17.97 15.88 54.91
N ILE A 844 16.82 15.34 55.33
CA ILE A 844 15.65 14.97 54.48
C ILE A 844 15.17 16.16 53.63
N VAL A 845 15.32 17.39 54.12
CA VAL A 845 14.92 18.63 53.43
C VAL A 845 15.84 18.92 52.23
N ASP A 846 17.14 18.67 52.35
CA ASP A 846 18.10 18.88 51.26
C ASP A 846 17.92 17.85 50.14
N LEU A 847 17.61 16.58 50.50
CA LEU A 847 17.38 15.52 49.52
C LEU A 847 16.16 15.79 48.62
N ALA A 848 15.08 16.35 49.17
CA ALA A 848 13.88 16.70 48.42
C ALA A 848 14.12 17.86 47.43
N SER A 849 14.92 18.86 47.84
CA SER A 849 15.35 19.95 46.96
C SER A 849 16.19 19.41 45.80
N ILE A 850 17.17 18.55 46.10
CA ILE A 850 18.06 17.93 45.11
C ILE A 850 17.28 17.08 44.10
N LEU A 851 16.35 16.23 44.55
CA LEU A 851 15.54 15.40 43.66
C LEU A 851 14.63 16.23 42.74
N LYS A 852 14.06 17.32 43.25
CA LYS A 852 13.25 18.25 42.44
C LYS A 852 14.10 18.93 41.37
N SER A 853 15.30 19.37 41.73
CA SER A 853 16.28 19.92 40.80
C SER A 853 16.71 18.88 39.74
N CYS A 854 16.93 17.62 40.12
CA CYS A 854 17.25 16.54 39.16
C CYS A 854 16.10 16.27 38.16
N GLN A 855 14.84 16.31 38.62
CA GLN A 855 13.68 16.12 37.74
C GLN A 855 13.54 17.24 36.70
N VAL A 856 13.73 18.49 37.12
CA VAL A 856 13.72 19.64 36.21
C VAL A 856 14.80 19.49 35.14
N ILE A 857 16.03 19.18 35.57
CA ILE A 857 17.18 18.95 34.67
C ILE A 857 16.96 17.77 33.71
N SER A 858 16.24 16.72 34.11
CA SER A 858 15.97 15.58 33.22
C SER A 858 14.86 15.85 32.20
N SER A 859 14.00 16.85 32.43
CA SER A 859 12.84 17.14 31.59
C SER A 859 13.15 18.05 30.39
N GLU A 860 14.26 18.80 30.44
CA GLU A 860 14.59 19.81 29.45
C GLU A 860 15.38 19.22 28.27
N MET A 861 14.87 19.39 27.06
CA MET A 861 15.48 18.85 25.83
C MET A 861 16.32 19.89 25.08
N ASN A 862 16.17 21.17 25.40
CA ASN A 862 16.97 22.23 24.79
C ASN A 862 18.33 22.35 25.48
N PHE A 863 19.41 22.06 24.75
CA PHE A 863 20.78 22.06 25.26
C PHE A 863 21.19 23.38 25.93
N GLU A 864 20.79 24.53 25.39
CA GLU A 864 21.15 25.84 25.97
C GLU A 864 20.34 26.12 27.23
N LEU A 865 19.01 25.91 27.20
CA LEU A 865 18.17 26.11 28.39
C LEU A 865 18.57 25.19 29.55
N LEU A 866 18.89 23.93 29.22
CA LEU A 866 19.34 22.91 30.16
C LEU A 866 20.58 23.35 30.94
N LEU A 867 21.61 23.83 30.23
CA LEU A 867 22.85 24.27 30.88
C LEU A 867 22.66 25.51 31.76
N LYS A 868 21.69 26.38 31.42
CA LYS A 868 21.40 27.60 32.20
C LYS A 868 20.76 27.21 33.52
N GLN A 869 19.72 26.39 33.44
CA GLN A 869 19.01 25.86 34.61
C GLN A 869 19.93 25.04 35.51
N MET A 870 20.83 24.23 34.94
CA MET A 870 21.83 23.49 35.71
C MET A 870 22.74 24.41 36.51
N LEU A 871 23.24 25.48 35.90
CA LEU A 871 24.16 26.41 36.55
C LEU A 871 23.47 27.21 37.67
N GLU A 872 22.24 27.64 37.43
CA GLU A 872 21.40 28.30 38.45
C GLU A 872 21.15 27.37 39.65
N ILE A 873 20.71 26.14 39.39
CA ILE A 873 20.48 25.12 40.43
C ILE A 873 21.76 24.84 41.23
N ILE A 874 22.92 24.77 40.57
CA ILE A 874 24.20 24.51 41.23
C ILE A 874 24.59 25.68 42.14
N LEU A 875 24.42 26.92 41.69
CA LEU A 875 24.77 28.12 42.46
C LEU A 875 23.81 28.35 43.64
N GLU A 876 22.52 28.06 43.46
CA GLU A 876 21.51 28.13 44.52
C GLU A 876 21.76 27.10 45.63
N ASN A 877 22.07 25.86 45.26
CA ASN A 877 22.27 24.78 46.24
C ASN A 877 23.66 24.81 46.91
N SER A 878 24.67 25.39 46.28
CA SER A 878 26.04 25.44 46.83
C SER A 878 26.37 26.72 47.59
N GLY A 879 25.58 27.79 47.42
CA GLY A 879 25.89 29.09 48.01
C GLY A 879 27.18 29.73 47.48
N ALA A 880 27.67 29.30 46.31
CA ALA A 880 28.94 29.74 45.75
C ALA A 880 28.82 31.10 45.06
N ASP A 881 29.89 31.90 45.13
CA ASP A 881 29.92 33.24 44.51
C ASP A 881 29.89 33.16 42.99
N SER A 882 30.60 32.17 42.42
CA SER A 882 30.62 31.96 40.96
C SER A 882 30.83 30.51 40.56
N GLY A 883 30.35 30.17 39.36
CA GLY A 883 30.39 28.82 38.81
C GLY A 883 30.59 28.80 37.29
N VAL A 884 31.25 27.75 36.81
CA VAL A 884 31.59 27.53 35.41
C VAL A 884 31.31 26.09 35.02
N ILE A 885 30.69 25.89 33.85
CA ILE A 885 30.48 24.57 33.26
C ILE A 885 31.37 24.41 32.03
N ILE A 886 32.17 23.34 32.03
CA ILE A 886 33.08 22.96 30.95
C ILE A 886 32.56 21.67 30.34
N VAL A 887 32.36 21.65 29.02
CA VAL A 887 31.88 20.48 28.27
C VAL A 887 32.84 20.15 27.14
N LYS A 888 32.95 18.86 26.83
CA LYS A 888 33.73 18.36 25.71
C LYS A 888 32.94 18.48 24.41
N GLU A 889 33.44 19.30 23.47
CA GLU A 889 32.95 19.32 22.09
C GLU A 889 34.01 18.71 21.16
N ASN A 890 33.64 17.63 20.46
CA ASN A 890 34.53 16.84 19.61
C ASN A 890 35.77 16.31 20.35
N THR A 891 36.89 17.02 20.24
CA THR A 891 38.22 16.62 20.75
C THR A 891 38.81 17.59 21.77
N SER A 892 38.13 18.71 22.08
CA SER A 892 38.62 19.75 22.99
C SER A 892 37.59 20.08 24.07
N PHE A 893 38.06 20.44 25.27
CA PHE A 893 37.19 20.96 26.33
C PHE A 893 37.04 22.47 26.17
N SER A 894 35.81 22.94 26.27
CA SER A 894 35.47 24.36 26.15
C SER A 894 34.54 24.81 27.25
N ILE A 895 34.70 26.05 27.67
CA ILE A 895 33.82 26.72 28.64
C ILE A 895 32.52 27.09 27.91
N VAL A 896 31.40 26.54 28.39
CA VAL A 896 30.09 26.69 27.74
C VAL A 896 29.19 27.67 28.47
N GLY A 897 29.34 27.82 29.79
CA GLY A 897 28.58 28.80 30.56
C GLY A 897 29.28 29.24 31.84
N ARG A 898 28.96 30.46 32.29
CA ARG A 898 29.46 31.07 33.54
C ARG A 898 28.31 31.79 34.25
N GLY A 899 28.28 31.66 35.57
CA GLY A 899 27.26 32.28 36.42
C GLY A 899 27.85 32.81 37.71
N SER A 900 27.19 33.81 38.30
CA SER A 900 27.49 34.41 39.59
C SER A 900 26.19 34.59 40.35
N GLN A 901 26.19 34.66 41.69
CA GLN A 901 24.94 34.90 42.44
C GLN A 901 24.37 36.32 42.26
N GLN A 902 25.18 37.28 41.81
CA GLN A 902 24.76 38.68 41.63
C GLN A 902 24.39 39.05 40.18
N ASP A 903 24.83 38.25 39.20
CA ASP A 903 24.62 38.48 37.76
C ASP A 903 23.87 37.30 37.14
N GLU A 904 23.14 37.52 36.04
CA GLU A 904 22.39 36.46 35.36
C GLU A 904 23.35 35.39 34.77
N CYS A 905 22.94 34.11 34.79
CA CYS A 905 23.74 33.02 34.23
C CYS A 905 23.79 33.12 32.69
N ASP A 906 25.01 33.33 32.16
CA ASP A 906 25.23 33.50 30.72
C ASP A 906 25.82 32.23 30.09
N ILE A 907 25.22 31.85 28.95
CA ILE A 907 25.72 30.76 28.10
C ILE A 907 26.35 31.35 26.84
N PHE A 908 27.56 30.89 26.53
CA PHE A 908 28.27 31.36 25.36
C PHE A 908 27.75 30.69 24.09
N SER A 909 27.21 31.48 23.17
CA SER A 909 26.77 31.01 21.84
C SER A 909 27.91 30.46 20.96
N LYS A 910 29.16 30.81 21.29
CA LYS A 910 30.39 30.14 20.81
C LYS A 910 31.25 29.77 22.03
N PRO A 911 31.47 28.46 22.29
CA PRO A 911 32.26 28.02 23.44
C PRO A 911 33.68 28.57 23.40
N ARG A 912 34.20 29.02 24.55
CA ARG A 912 35.59 29.48 24.65
C ARG A 912 36.50 28.27 24.87
N PRO A 913 37.54 28.04 24.05
CA PRO A 913 38.44 26.91 24.24
C PRO A 913 39.20 27.06 25.56
N LEU A 914 39.40 25.94 26.25
CA LEU A 914 40.28 25.88 27.41
C LEU A 914 41.74 25.85 26.91
N SER A 915 42.32 27.01 26.56
CA SER A 915 43.68 27.08 26.00
C SER A 915 44.78 26.93 27.06
N GLU A 916 45.96 26.47 26.64
CA GLU A 916 47.17 26.36 27.48
C GLU A 916 47.86 27.72 27.73
N GLU A 917 47.51 28.76 26.97
CA GLU A 917 48.21 30.07 27.00
C GLU A 917 47.70 31.03 28.10
N GLU A 918 46.55 30.75 28.73
CA GLU A 918 46.05 31.47 29.91
C GLU A 918 46.20 30.58 31.17
N GLU A 919 47.32 30.72 31.89
CA GLU A 919 47.59 30.03 33.17
C GLU A 919 46.70 30.55 34.32
N SER A 920 45.38 30.47 34.16
CA SER A 920 44.44 30.72 35.25
C SER A 920 44.36 29.51 36.18
N MET A 921 44.26 29.76 37.49
CA MET A 921 44.08 28.75 38.53
C MET A 921 42.89 27.80 38.23
N MET A 922 41.78 28.35 37.70
CA MET A 922 40.60 27.58 37.27
C MET A 922 40.95 26.55 36.19
N THR A 923 41.79 26.92 35.23
CA THR A 923 42.18 26.04 34.11
C THR A 923 42.99 24.85 34.63
N ARG A 924 43.96 25.09 35.52
CA ARG A 924 44.80 24.04 36.10
C ARG A 924 44.00 23.06 36.95
N ILE A 925 43.09 23.56 37.79
CA ILE A 925 42.23 22.73 38.65
C ILE A 925 41.24 21.91 37.80
N SER A 926 40.65 22.52 36.77
CA SER A 926 39.72 21.85 35.87
C SER A 926 40.41 20.75 35.06
N GLN A 927 41.60 21.00 34.51
CA GLN A 927 42.38 20.00 33.78
C GLN A 927 42.81 18.84 34.68
N TYR A 928 43.24 19.13 35.91
CA TYR A 928 43.56 18.10 36.90
C TYR A 928 42.34 17.20 37.18
N THR A 929 41.18 17.80 37.37
CA THR A 929 39.91 17.08 37.63
C THR A 929 39.49 16.24 36.42
N ILE A 930 39.60 16.76 35.21
CA ILE A 930 39.30 16.04 33.96
C ILE A 930 40.23 14.82 33.79
N HIS A 931 41.54 14.97 34.05
CA HIS A 931 42.50 13.88 33.89
C HIS A 931 42.41 12.82 34.99
N THR A 932 42.18 13.24 36.24
CA THR A 932 42.11 12.32 37.39
C THR A 932 40.73 11.70 37.60
N GLN A 933 39.68 12.28 37.00
CA GLN A 933 38.28 11.88 37.15
C GLN A 933 37.80 11.82 38.62
N LYS A 934 38.47 12.54 39.52
CA LYS A 934 38.11 12.63 40.93
C LYS A 934 37.68 14.05 41.27
N SER A 935 36.57 14.15 42.01
CA SER A 935 36.10 15.43 42.56
C SER A 935 37.13 15.98 43.54
N LEU A 936 37.38 17.28 43.47
CA LEU A 936 38.38 17.98 44.26
C LEU A 936 37.70 19.09 45.06
N PHE A 937 37.90 19.07 46.38
CA PHE A 937 37.50 20.16 47.28
C PHE A 937 38.75 20.75 47.92
N ILE A 938 38.95 22.06 47.72
CA ILE A 938 40.08 22.80 48.29
C ILE A 938 39.50 23.88 49.22
N VAL A 939 39.83 23.78 50.51
CA VAL A 939 39.36 24.71 51.55
C VAL A 939 40.05 26.07 51.42
N ASP A 940 41.33 26.06 51.05
CA ASP A 940 42.14 27.25 50.79
C ASP A 940 43.07 26.98 49.61
N VAL A 941 42.79 27.62 48.46
CA VAL A 941 43.58 27.37 47.25
C VAL A 941 44.99 27.96 47.33
N GLN A 942 45.24 28.95 48.19
CA GLN A 942 46.58 29.53 48.38
C GLN A 942 47.50 28.63 49.20
N GLN A 943 46.94 27.77 50.06
CA GLN A 943 47.72 26.82 50.86
C GLN A 943 47.94 25.48 50.16
N ASP A 944 47.29 25.21 49.02
CA ASP A 944 47.51 23.98 48.27
C ASP A 944 48.76 24.12 47.37
N PRO A 945 49.86 23.41 47.68
CA PRO A 945 51.13 23.56 46.97
C PRO A 945 51.07 23.11 45.50
N ARG A 946 49.97 22.49 45.04
CA ARG A 946 49.79 22.03 43.66
C ARG A 946 49.26 23.13 42.73
N PHE A 947 48.58 24.15 43.26
CA PHE A 947 47.82 25.11 42.45
C PHE A 947 48.04 26.59 42.82
N SER A 948 48.75 26.87 43.92
CA SER A 948 49.07 28.23 44.40
C SER A 948 50.02 28.98 43.44
N ASP A 949 49.67 30.22 43.06
CA ASP A 949 50.48 31.05 42.13
C ASP A 949 50.93 32.39 42.74
N GLY A 950 50.68 32.64 44.02
CA GLY A 950 51.22 33.78 44.79
C GLY A 950 50.81 35.19 44.31
N THR A 951 49.88 35.31 43.35
CA THR A 951 49.55 36.57 42.66
C THR A 951 48.16 37.13 42.97
N ASP A 952 47.34 36.43 43.76
CA ASP A 952 45.94 36.81 44.05
C ASP A 952 45.71 36.95 45.57
N ASP A 953 45.29 38.14 46.02
CA ASP A 953 45.25 38.57 47.44
C ASP A 953 43.98 38.11 48.18
N GLN A 954 43.14 37.28 47.54
CA GLN A 954 41.87 36.78 48.11
C GLN A 954 41.94 35.28 48.43
N THR A 955 41.74 34.93 49.70
CA THR A 955 41.58 33.54 50.15
C THR A 955 40.23 32.98 49.71
N LYS A 956 40.24 32.04 48.76
CA LYS A 956 39.04 31.38 48.22
C LYS A 956 39.03 29.89 48.52
N SER A 957 37.84 29.31 48.59
CA SER A 957 37.59 27.87 48.58
C SER A 957 36.98 27.47 47.23
N CYS A 958 37.31 26.28 46.72
CA CYS A 958 36.79 25.82 45.43
C CYS A 958 36.40 24.34 45.44
N ILE A 959 35.39 23.99 44.64
CA ILE A 959 35.03 22.61 44.33
C ILE A 959 35.06 22.44 42.81
N CYS A 960 35.74 21.38 42.35
CA CYS A 960 35.70 20.97 40.96
C CYS A 960 35.30 19.49 40.86
N THR A 961 34.23 19.21 40.12
CA THR A 961 33.63 17.88 40.03
C THR A 961 33.49 17.45 38.56
N PRO A 962 33.95 16.24 38.18
CA PRO A 962 33.82 15.77 36.81
C PRO A 962 32.37 15.36 36.48
N ILE A 963 31.96 15.61 35.24
CA ILE A 963 30.71 15.11 34.65
C ILE A 963 31.06 13.85 33.84
N ILE A 964 30.59 12.70 34.31
CA ILE A 964 30.92 11.40 33.73
C ILE A 964 29.63 10.68 33.34
N HIS A 965 29.57 10.14 32.13
CA HIS A 965 28.48 9.28 31.67
C HIS A 965 29.05 8.07 30.93
N LYS A 966 28.61 6.85 31.30
CA LYS A 966 29.10 5.56 30.75
C LYS A 966 30.63 5.46 30.67
N SER A 967 31.31 5.86 31.76
CA SER A 967 32.77 5.85 31.90
C SER A 967 33.53 6.83 30.97
N ALA A 968 32.84 7.73 30.27
CA ALA A 968 33.43 8.80 29.48
C ALA A 968 33.26 10.16 30.17
N VAL A 969 34.32 10.96 30.17
CA VAL A 969 34.28 12.34 30.70
C VAL A 969 33.58 13.23 29.67
N VAL A 970 32.40 13.70 30.04
CA VAL A 970 31.60 14.65 29.25
C VAL A 970 32.06 16.08 29.52
N GLY A 971 32.57 16.36 30.72
CA GLY A 971 32.98 17.70 31.13
C GLY A 971 33.35 17.79 32.60
N CYS A 972 33.40 18.99 33.15
CA CYS A 972 33.51 19.23 34.60
C CYS A 972 32.80 20.53 35.01
N ILE A 973 32.44 20.60 36.28
CA ILE A 973 31.84 21.77 36.92
C ILE A 973 32.87 22.34 37.89
N TYR A 974 33.04 23.66 37.88
CA TYR A 974 33.95 24.38 38.76
C TYR A 974 33.19 25.49 39.48
N ILE A 975 33.32 25.58 40.81
CA ILE A 975 32.71 26.64 41.62
C ILE A 975 33.72 27.25 42.61
N GLU A 976 33.57 28.55 42.88
CA GLU A 976 34.38 29.31 43.84
C GLU A 976 33.49 30.01 44.88
N ALA A 977 33.95 30.03 46.13
CA ALA A 977 33.29 30.79 47.20
C ALA A 977 34.30 31.29 48.26
N PRO A 978 33.91 32.20 49.17
CA PRO A 978 34.76 32.67 50.25
C PRO A 978 35.13 31.53 51.21
N MET A 979 36.25 31.69 51.91
CA MET A 979 36.74 30.68 52.84
C MET A 979 35.71 30.37 53.94
N GLY A 980 35.37 29.08 54.08
CA GLY A 980 34.39 28.60 55.06
C GLY A 980 32.95 28.43 54.55
N SER A 981 32.63 28.90 53.34
CA SER A 981 31.30 28.74 52.75
C SER A 981 31.08 27.35 52.13
N LEU A 982 32.11 26.79 51.48
CA LEU A 982 32.03 25.45 50.91
C LEU A 982 32.42 24.40 51.96
N THR A 983 31.72 23.26 51.94
CA THR A 983 31.89 22.16 52.89
C THR A 983 31.91 20.85 52.14
N PHE A 984 32.33 19.78 52.82
CA PHE A 984 32.30 18.43 52.25
C PHE A 984 30.87 17.98 51.84
N ARG A 985 29.82 18.55 52.44
CA ARG A 985 28.43 18.29 52.03
C ARG A 985 28.16 18.81 50.61
N HIS A 986 28.64 20.01 50.29
CA HIS A 986 28.49 20.59 48.95
C HIS A 986 29.20 19.75 47.88
N GLU A 987 30.34 19.13 48.22
CA GLU A 987 31.06 18.20 47.33
C GLU A 987 30.26 16.92 47.02
N ILE A 988 29.57 16.35 48.01
CA ILE A 988 28.69 15.19 47.83
C ILE A 988 27.50 15.54 46.93
N VAL A 989 26.84 16.68 47.18
CA VAL A 989 25.66 17.13 46.41
C VAL A 989 26.02 17.38 44.95
N LEU A 990 27.13 18.09 44.69
CA LEU A 990 27.59 18.35 43.32
C LEU A 990 27.97 17.08 42.57
N ARG A 991 28.52 16.08 43.27
CA ARG A 991 28.83 14.78 42.69
C ARG A 991 27.58 13.96 42.31
N LEU A 992 26.49 14.07 43.07
CA LEU A 992 25.21 13.47 42.70
C LEU A 992 24.58 14.18 41.49
N LEU A 993 24.59 15.51 41.50
CA LEU A 993 24.07 16.32 40.40
C LEU A 993 24.88 16.08 39.12
N SER A 994 26.21 15.97 39.18
CA SER A 994 27.07 15.80 38.00
C SER A 994 26.78 14.50 37.23
N GLN A 995 26.35 13.43 37.91
CA GLN A 995 25.94 12.19 37.26
C GLN A 995 24.66 12.36 36.43
N GLN A 996 23.64 12.99 37.00
CA GLN A 996 22.38 13.26 36.28
C GLN A 996 22.58 14.25 35.15
N ILE A 997 23.41 15.27 35.39
CA ILE A 997 23.81 16.25 34.37
C ILE A 997 24.48 15.57 33.18
N GLY A 998 25.34 14.57 33.40
CA GLY A 998 25.99 13.80 32.34
C GLY A 998 25.00 13.06 31.43
N ILE A 999 23.92 12.53 32.00
CA ILE A 999 22.86 11.83 31.24
C ILE A 999 22.09 12.83 30.37
N SER A 1000 21.60 13.93 30.97
CA SER A 1000 20.81 14.95 30.26
C SER A 1000 21.60 15.62 29.13
N ILE A 1001 22.87 15.97 29.36
CA ILE A 1001 23.76 16.55 28.34
C ILE A 1001 23.95 15.59 27.16
N THR A 1002 24.17 14.30 27.44
CA THR A 1002 24.36 13.29 26.39
C THR A 1002 23.09 13.15 25.53
N ASN A 1003 21.92 13.12 26.16
CA ASN A 1003 20.64 13.01 25.46
C ASN A 1003 20.34 14.24 24.60
N ALA A 1004 20.55 15.45 25.13
CA ALA A 1004 20.35 16.70 24.39
C ALA A 1004 21.28 16.80 23.16
N LEU A 1005 22.55 16.40 23.29
CA LEU A 1005 23.50 16.34 22.17
C LEU A 1005 23.10 15.30 21.11
N LEU A 1006 22.58 14.13 21.52
CA LEU A 1006 22.07 13.11 20.61
C LEU A 1006 20.88 13.63 19.79
N PHE A 1007 19.89 14.27 20.43
CA PHE A 1007 18.74 14.87 19.73
C PHE A 1007 19.16 15.93 18.71
N LYS A 1008 20.11 16.81 19.07
CA LYS A 1008 20.67 17.82 18.15
C LYS A 1008 21.34 17.18 16.92
N SER A 1009 21.99 16.03 17.10
CA SER A 1009 22.61 15.29 15.98
C SER A 1009 21.57 14.63 15.06
N ILE A 1010 20.51 14.04 15.63
CA ILE A 1010 19.42 13.41 14.89
C ILE A 1010 18.69 14.43 14.01
N GLN A 1011 18.37 15.61 14.56
CA GLN A 1011 17.70 16.69 13.82
C GLN A 1011 18.51 17.18 12.60
N LYS A 1012 19.84 17.26 12.72
CA LYS A 1012 20.71 17.63 11.59
C LYS A 1012 20.68 16.60 10.47
N VAL A 1013 20.72 15.31 10.84
CA VAL A 1013 20.66 14.20 9.87
C VAL A 1013 19.30 14.15 9.18
N THR A 1014 18.19 14.32 9.92
CA THR A 1014 16.85 14.34 9.34
C THR A 1014 16.67 15.49 8.36
N TYR A 1015 17.17 16.68 8.68
CA TYR A 1015 17.10 17.84 7.79
C TYR A 1015 17.91 17.63 6.49
N ALA A 1016 19.12 17.06 6.60
CA ALA A 1016 19.95 16.74 5.43
C ALA A 1016 19.28 15.69 4.52
N ASN A 1017 18.66 14.67 5.11
CA ASN A 1017 17.95 13.62 4.36
C ASN A 1017 16.73 14.17 3.62
N VAL A 1018 15.92 15.02 4.26
CA VAL A 1018 14.76 15.67 3.61
C VAL A 1018 15.21 16.51 2.41
N LYS A 1019 16.26 17.32 2.58
CA LYS A 1019 16.81 18.14 1.49
C LYS A 1019 17.39 17.30 0.33
N MET A 1020 18.01 16.17 0.65
CA MET A 1020 18.51 15.23 -0.36
C MET A 1020 17.36 14.60 -1.17
N ILE A 1021 16.26 14.23 -0.51
CA ILE A 1021 15.07 13.66 -1.16
C ILE A 1021 14.40 14.71 -2.07
N GLU A 1022 14.30 15.96 -1.66
CA GLU A 1022 13.76 17.05 -2.50
C GLU A 1022 14.59 17.26 -3.77
N ASN A 1023 15.92 17.27 -3.64
CA ASN A 1023 16.82 17.41 -4.79
C ASN A 1023 16.71 16.22 -5.76
N GLN A 1024 16.58 14.99 -5.23
CA GLN A 1024 16.38 13.80 -6.07
C GLN A 1024 15.05 13.84 -6.81
N LYS A 1025 13.96 14.28 -6.17
CA LYS A 1025 12.65 14.46 -6.82
C LYS A 1025 12.69 15.51 -7.92
N ALA A 1026 13.36 16.63 -7.69
CA ALA A 1026 13.50 17.69 -8.69
C ALA A 1026 14.28 17.21 -9.93
N ALA A 1027 15.40 16.50 -9.71
CA ALA A 1027 16.21 15.94 -10.79
C ALA A 1027 15.45 14.86 -11.60
N LEU A 1028 14.64 14.04 -10.92
CA LEU A 1028 13.82 13.03 -11.58
C LEU A 1028 12.75 13.66 -12.47
N GLU A 1029 12.09 14.72 -12.02
CA GLU A 1029 11.07 15.41 -12.82
C GLU A 1029 11.63 16.22 -14.00
N GLU A 1030 12.84 16.74 -13.87
CA GLU A 1030 13.53 17.37 -14.99
C GLU A 1030 13.91 16.33 -16.07
N ALA A 1031 14.41 15.16 -15.65
CA ALA A 1031 14.72 14.05 -16.55
C ALA A 1031 13.46 13.50 -17.25
N ARG A 1032 12.33 13.39 -16.52
CA ARG A 1032 11.06 12.94 -17.09
C ARG A 1032 10.54 13.91 -18.16
N LYS A 1033 10.54 15.22 -17.88
CA LYS A 1033 10.12 16.25 -18.84
C LYS A 1033 10.99 16.27 -20.10
N SER A 1034 12.31 16.11 -19.96
CA SER A 1034 13.23 16.06 -21.10
C SER A 1034 12.96 14.85 -22.01
N LYS A 1035 12.74 13.68 -21.40
CA LYS A 1035 12.42 12.45 -22.14
C LYS A 1035 11.06 12.54 -22.85
N GLU A 1036 10.06 13.10 -22.20
CA GLU A 1036 8.72 13.32 -22.78
C GLU A 1036 8.77 14.30 -23.95
N ALA A 1037 9.51 15.40 -23.84
CA ALA A 1037 9.70 16.35 -24.93
C ALA A 1037 10.40 15.71 -26.14
N ALA A 1038 11.42 14.87 -25.90
CA ALA A 1038 12.12 14.15 -26.97
C ALA A 1038 11.22 13.12 -27.67
N LEU A 1039 10.46 12.33 -26.91
CA LEU A 1039 9.52 11.36 -27.46
C LEU A 1039 8.38 12.04 -28.24
N HIS A 1040 7.87 13.15 -27.74
CA HIS A 1040 6.84 13.94 -28.40
C HIS A 1040 7.36 14.53 -29.73
N ALA A 1041 8.58 15.08 -29.76
CA ALA A 1041 9.19 15.59 -30.99
C ALA A 1041 9.42 14.49 -32.04
N MET A 1042 9.87 13.29 -31.61
CA MET A 1042 10.05 12.15 -32.53
C MET A 1042 8.72 11.63 -33.08
N LYS A 1043 7.68 11.56 -32.24
CA LYS A 1043 6.34 11.12 -32.64
C LYS A 1043 5.68 12.11 -33.61
N LEU A 1044 5.77 13.41 -33.33
CA LEU A 1044 5.31 14.47 -34.23
C LEU A 1044 5.99 14.43 -35.61
N LYS A 1045 7.31 14.15 -35.67
CA LYS A 1045 8.03 14.03 -36.94
C LYS A 1045 7.55 12.84 -37.79
N ALA A 1046 7.22 11.72 -37.13
CA ALA A 1046 6.70 10.52 -37.80
C ALA A 1046 5.24 10.69 -38.26
N ASP A 1047 4.40 11.28 -37.40
CA ASP A 1047 2.97 11.47 -37.67
C ASP A 1047 2.75 12.57 -38.73
N PHE A 1048 3.58 13.62 -38.76
CA PHE A 1048 3.54 14.66 -39.78
C PHE A 1048 3.71 14.10 -41.20
N LEU A 1049 4.67 13.19 -41.40
CA LEU A 1049 4.96 12.61 -42.71
C LEU A 1049 3.91 11.59 -43.16
N ALA A 1050 3.37 10.80 -42.22
CA ALA A 1050 2.29 9.85 -42.51
C ALA A 1050 0.98 10.57 -42.88
N ASN A 1051 0.64 11.66 -42.18
CA ASN A 1051 -0.57 12.44 -42.43
C ASN A 1051 -0.45 13.26 -43.73
N MET A 1052 0.71 13.88 -44.01
CA MET A 1052 0.95 14.56 -45.28
C MET A 1052 0.82 13.63 -46.50
N SER A 1053 1.15 12.34 -46.37
CA SER A 1053 1.00 11.39 -47.48
C SER A 1053 -0.46 11.25 -47.95
N HIS A 1054 -1.41 11.10 -47.02
CA HIS A 1054 -2.83 10.99 -47.33
C HIS A 1054 -3.41 12.32 -47.82
N GLU A 1055 -2.97 13.43 -47.24
CA GLU A 1055 -3.39 14.79 -47.64
C GLU A 1055 -2.86 15.17 -49.04
N LEU A 1056 -1.68 14.67 -49.44
CA LEU A 1056 -1.15 14.87 -50.79
C LEU A 1056 -1.76 13.90 -51.81
N ARG A 1057 -1.96 12.62 -51.45
CA ARG A 1057 -2.49 11.60 -52.37
C ARG A 1057 -3.95 11.85 -52.77
N THR A 1058 -4.76 12.37 -51.87
CA THR A 1058 -6.20 12.58 -52.07
C THR A 1058 -6.53 13.58 -53.19
N PRO A 1059 -5.98 14.81 -53.22
CA PRO A 1059 -6.21 15.73 -54.33
C PRO A 1059 -5.61 15.22 -55.64
N PHE A 1060 -4.42 14.60 -55.62
CA PHE A 1060 -3.78 14.06 -56.83
C PHE A 1060 -4.53 12.89 -57.45
N SER A 1061 -5.06 11.97 -56.64
CA SER A 1061 -5.89 10.86 -57.13
C SER A 1061 -7.21 11.39 -57.73
N GLY A 1062 -7.76 12.48 -57.17
CA GLY A 1062 -8.89 13.20 -57.74
C GLY A 1062 -8.58 13.83 -59.10
N PHE A 1063 -7.46 14.56 -59.23
CA PHE A 1063 -7.01 15.13 -60.50
C PHE A 1063 -6.74 14.06 -61.56
N TYR A 1064 -6.05 12.98 -61.20
CA TYR A 1064 -5.78 11.85 -62.09
C TYR A 1064 -7.07 11.17 -62.56
N GLY A 1065 -8.05 11.00 -61.66
CA GLY A 1065 -9.37 10.48 -62.00
C GLY A 1065 -10.12 11.36 -63.00
N MET A 1066 -10.10 12.69 -62.81
CA MET A 1066 -10.76 13.63 -63.73
C MET A 1066 -10.08 13.68 -65.10
N ILE A 1067 -8.75 13.67 -65.15
CA ILE A 1067 -7.98 13.62 -66.40
C ILE A 1067 -8.21 12.29 -67.13
N SER A 1068 -8.31 11.18 -66.40
CA SER A 1068 -8.62 9.87 -66.97
C SER A 1068 -10.04 9.82 -67.56
N LEU A 1069 -11.04 10.38 -66.86
CA LEU A 1069 -12.40 10.51 -67.38
C LEU A 1069 -12.45 11.41 -68.63
N LEU A 1070 -11.73 12.54 -68.63
CA LEU A 1070 -11.57 13.42 -69.80
C LEU A 1070 -10.95 12.67 -70.98
N SER A 1071 -9.97 11.81 -70.75
CA SER A 1071 -9.32 11.01 -71.80
C SER A 1071 -10.25 9.99 -72.48
N GLU A 1072 -11.36 9.64 -71.83
CA GLU A 1072 -12.40 8.75 -72.38
C GLU A 1072 -13.53 9.52 -73.10
N THR A 1073 -13.49 10.86 -73.12
CA THR A 1073 -14.45 11.70 -73.86
C THR A 1073 -14.01 11.99 -75.29
N THR A 1074 -14.90 12.58 -76.10
CA THR A 1074 -14.55 13.03 -77.46
C THR A 1074 -13.71 14.30 -77.39
N LEU A 1075 -12.41 14.19 -77.69
CA LEU A 1075 -11.44 15.28 -77.72
C LEU A 1075 -10.94 15.51 -79.16
N ASP A 1076 -10.60 16.75 -79.50
CA ASP A 1076 -9.83 17.04 -80.73
C ASP A 1076 -8.34 16.68 -80.53
N SER A 1077 -7.53 16.67 -81.61
CA SER A 1077 -6.16 16.17 -81.52
C SER A 1077 -5.27 17.01 -80.60
N GLU A 1078 -5.50 18.32 -80.53
CA GLU A 1078 -4.73 19.23 -79.68
C GLU A 1078 -5.11 19.06 -78.20
N GLN A 1079 -6.42 18.89 -77.91
CA GLN A 1079 -6.93 18.55 -76.59
C GLN A 1079 -6.46 17.17 -76.11
N GLN A 1080 -6.40 16.19 -77.02
CA GLN A 1080 -5.95 14.85 -76.70
C GLN A 1080 -4.47 14.83 -76.29
N ASP A 1081 -3.61 15.59 -76.98
CA ASP A 1081 -2.20 15.74 -76.62
C ASP A 1081 -2.02 16.44 -75.26
N ILE A 1082 -2.83 17.46 -74.96
CA ILE A 1082 -2.82 18.15 -73.66
C ILE A 1082 -3.24 17.20 -72.53
N VAL A 1083 -4.33 16.45 -72.73
CA VAL A 1083 -4.83 15.49 -71.73
C VAL A 1083 -3.82 14.34 -71.52
N PHE A 1084 -3.20 13.85 -72.59
CA PHE A 1084 -2.15 12.84 -72.51
C PHE A 1084 -0.94 13.34 -71.69
N THR A 1085 -0.44 14.53 -72.00
CA THR A 1085 0.70 15.15 -71.29
C THR A 1085 0.39 15.42 -69.82
N ALA A 1086 -0.83 15.88 -69.52
CA ALA A 1086 -1.29 16.11 -68.15
C ALA A 1086 -1.40 14.80 -67.35
N LYS A 1087 -1.85 13.72 -68.00
CA LYS A 1087 -1.93 12.38 -67.40
C LYS A 1087 -0.54 11.83 -67.06
N GLU A 1088 0.40 11.90 -68.00
CA GLU A 1088 1.79 11.46 -67.80
C GLU A 1088 2.49 12.25 -66.68
N SER A 1089 2.24 13.56 -66.61
CA SER A 1089 2.76 14.43 -65.55
C SER A 1089 2.22 14.06 -64.16
N CYS A 1090 0.92 13.72 -64.05
CA CYS A 1090 0.31 13.26 -62.81
C CYS A 1090 0.85 11.91 -62.34
N GLU A 1091 1.05 10.97 -63.27
CA GLU A 1091 1.65 9.65 -62.97
C GLU A 1091 3.09 9.78 -62.48
N THR A 1092 3.87 10.64 -63.14
CA THR A 1092 5.25 10.93 -62.75
C THR A 1092 5.31 11.55 -61.35
N LEU A 1093 4.43 12.48 -61.03
CA LEU A 1093 4.42 13.15 -59.73
C LEU A 1093 3.95 12.22 -58.59
N LEU A 1094 2.93 11.38 -58.84
CA LEU A 1094 2.52 10.34 -57.90
C LEU A 1094 3.68 9.39 -57.59
N LYS A 1095 4.44 8.98 -58.62
CA LYS A 1095 5.64 8.16 -58.46
C LYS A 1095 6.70 8.85 -57.60
N ILE A 1096 6.98 10.15 -57.82
CA ILE A 1096 7.93 10.92 -57.00
C ILE A 1096 7.47 11.00 -55.53
N ILE A 1097 6.17 11.20 -55.27
CA ILE A 1097 5.63 11.24 -53.91
C ILE A 1097 5.81 9.89 -53.22
N ASP A 1098 5.48 8.79 -53.92
CA ASP A 1098 5.65 7.45 -53.39
C ASP A 1098 7.14 7.10 -53.17
N ASP A 1099 8.05 7.55 -54.04
CA ASP A 1099 9.50 7.36 -53.90
C ASP A 1099 10.08 8.16 -52.71
N LEU A 1100 9.63 9.41 -52.49
CA LEU A 1100 10.00 10.22 -51.33
C LEU A 1100 9.57 9.57 -50.01
N LEU A 1101 8.36 9.01 -49.97
CA LEU A 1101 7.85 8.29 -48.80
C LEU A 1101 8.60 6.99 -48.55
N ASN A 1102 8.95 6.26 -49.62
CA ASN A 1102 9.78 5.06 -49.51
C ASN A 1102 11.18 5.40 -48.99
N PHE A 1103 11.79 6.49 -49.46
CA PHE A 1103 13.06 7.01 -48.94
C PHE A 1103 12.98 7.35 -47.45
N SER A 1104 11.95 8.08 -47.01
CA SER A 1104 11.78 8.43 -45.60
C SER A 1104 11.57 7.21 -44.68
N LYS A 1105 10.88 6.17 -45.18
CA LYS A 1105 10.75 4.88 -44.47
C LYS A 1105 12.07 4.12 -44.39
N LEU A 1106 12.90 4.19 -45.43
CA LEU A 1106 14.24 3.60 -45.47
C LEU A 1106 15.20 4.29 -44.48
N GLU A 1107 15.22 5.64 -44.47
CA GLU A 1107 16.06 6.44 -43.55
C GLU A 1107 15.69 6.21 -42.08
N ALA A 1108 14.40 6.03 -41.78
CA ALA A 1108 13.91 5.72 -40.44
C ALA A 1108 14.17 4.25 -40.01
N GLY A 1109 14.79 3.42 -40.85
CA GLY A 1109 15.06 2.01 -40.57
C GLY A 1109 13.81 1.14 -40.46
N LYS A 1110 12.66 1.60 -40.98
CA LYS A 1110 11.34 0.94 -40.86
C LYS A 1110 10.99 0.03 -42.04
N VAL A 1111 11.90 -0.22 -42.98
CA VAL A 1111 11.62 -1.10 -44.12
C VAL A 1111 11.85 -2.56 -43.76
N THR A 1112 10.78 -3.34 -43.82
CA THR A 1112 10.81 -4.80 -43.69
C THR A 1112 10.84 -5.42 -45.09
N LEU A 1113 11.76 -6.37 -45.31
CA LEU A 1113 11.84 -7.14 -46.56
C LEU A 1113 10.86 -8.31 -46.50
N ASP A 1114 10.05 -8.48 -47.54
CA ASP A 1114 9.11 -9.61 -47.65
C ASP A 1114 9.77 -10.76 -48.41
N VAL A 1115 10.53 -11.57 -47.69
CA VAL A 1115 11.37 -12.63 -48.27
C VAL A 1115 10.51 -13.85 -48.61
N GLY A 1116 10.43 -14.18 -49.90
CA GLY A 1116 9.71 -15.34 -50.43
C GLY A 1116 10.53 -16.16 -51.43
N PRO A 1117 10.05 -17.33 -51.87
CA PRO A 1117 10.68 -18.09 -52.95
C PRO A 1117 10.59 -17.32 -54.26
N LEU A 1118 11.72 -17.19 -54.94
CA LEU A 1118 11.90 -16.37 -56.12
C LEU A 1118 12.65 -17.13 -57.20
N VAL A 1119 12.06 -17.26 -58.39
CA VAL A 1119 12.75 -17.80 -59.56
C VAL A 1119 13.55 -16.67 -60.21
N ILE A 1120 14.89 -16.80 -60.27
CA ILE A 1120 15.77 -15.71 -60.71
C ILE A 1120 15.53 -15.35 -62.17
N GLU A 1121 15.42 -16.36 -63.02
CA GLU A 1121 15.19 -16.18 -64.45
C GLU A 1121 13.83 -15.51 -64.73
N GLU A 1122 12.77 -15.88 -63.99
CA GLU A 1122 11.45 -15.25 -64.13
C GLU A 1122 11.48 -13.76 -63.76
N VAL A 1123 12.21 -13.36 -62.71
CA VAL A 1123 12.30 -11.95 -62.33
C VAL A 1123 13.04 -11.12 -63.37
N ILE A 1124 14.14 -11.66 -63.91
CA ILE A 1124 14.91 -10.98 -64.96
C ILE A 1124 14.08 -10.89 -66.23
N ALA A 1125 13.41 -11.99 -66.61
CA ALA A 1125 12.54 -12.06 -67.77
C ALA A 1125 11.37 -11.08 -67.66
N ASP A 1126 10.67 -11.06 -66.52
CA ASP A 1126 9.57 -10.12 -66.27
C ASP A 1126 10.05 -8.66 -66.37
N THR A 1127 11.22 -8.34 -65.81
CA THR A 1127 11.75 -6.97 -65.87
C THR A 1127 12.13 -6.59 -67.32
N ILE A 1128 12.69 -7.51 -68.09
CA ILE A 1128 12.96 -7.30 -69.52
C ILE A 1128 11.66 -7.13 -70.29
N GLU A 1129 10.64 -7.95 -70.04
CA GLU A 1129 9.35 -7.86 -70.71
C GLU A 1129 8.69 -6.49 -70.48
N ILE A 1130 8.74 -5.98 -69.24
CA ILE A 1130 8.24 -4.65 -68.88
C ILE A 1130 8.98 -3.53 -69.65
N LEU A 1131 10.29 -3.66 -69.86
CA LEU A 1131 11.13 -2.61 -70.46
C LEU A 1131 11.37 -2.80 -71.97
N SER A 1132 11.01 -3.95 -72.54
CA SER A 1132 11.18 -4.28 -73.95
C SER A 1132 10.55 -3.26 -74.91
N PRO A 1133 9.31 -2.76 -74.68
CA PRO A 1133 8.70 -1.75 -75.54
C PRO A 1133 9.44 -0.42 -75.59
N LEU A 1134 10.19 -0.06 -74.53
CA LEU A 1134 11.00 1.15 -74.47
C LEU A 1134 12.30 0.99 -75.26
N ALA A 1135 12.95 -0.17 -75.13
CA ALA A 1135 14.16 -0.50 -75.89
C ALA A 1135 13.87 -0.66 -77.40
N THR A 1136 12.77 -1.33 -77.77
CA THR A 1136 12.39 -1.50 -79.19
C THR A 1136 12.11 -0.16 -79.87
N ARG A 1137 11.50 0.80 -79.16
CA ARG A 1137 11.28 2.17 -79.68
C ARG A 1137 12.58 2.90 -79.99
N LYS A 1138 13.66 2.62 -79.26
CA LYS A 1138 15.00 3.17 -79.51
C LYS A 1138 15.85 2.30 -80.45
N GLY A 1139 15.36 1.13 -80.87
CA GLY A 1139 16.12 0.17 -81.67
C GLY A 1139 17.29 -0.47 -80.91
N LEU A 1140 17.17 -0.60 -79.58
CA LEU A 1140 18.19 -1.22 -78.73
C LEU A 1140 17.94 -2.72 -78.55
N GLU A 1141 19.00 -3.52 -78.58
CA GLU A 1141 18.93 -4.95 -78.27
C GLU A 1141 18.96 -5.18 -76.76
N LEU A 1142 17.98 -5.91 -76.22
CA LEU A 1142 17.95 -6.36 -74.83
C LEU A 1142 18.26 -7.84 -74.76
N ALA A 1143 19.24 -8.22 -73.95
CA ALA A 1143 19.59 -9.61 -73.72
C ALA A 1143 19.77 -9.88 -72.21
N TYR A 1144 19.53 -11.12 -71.80
CA TYR A 1144 19.95 -11.60 -70.49
C TYR A 1144 20.70 -12.90 -70.61
N ILE A 1145 21.63 -13.11 -69.68
CA ILE A 1145 22.36 -14.36 -69.50
C ILE A 1145 22.31 -14.69 -68.01
N VAL A 1146 21.82 -15.89 -67.69
CA VAL A 1146 21.90 -16.49 -66.36
C VAL A 1146 22.84 -17.69 -66.48
N ASP A 1147 23.92 -17.68 -65.70
CA ASP A 1147 24.88 -18.78 -65.75
C ASP A 1147 24.27 -20.07 -65.18
N SER A 1148 24.67 -21.23 -65.73
CA SER A 1148 24.09 -22.54 -65.38
C SER A 1148 24.34 -22.99 -63.94
N ASP A 1149 25.27 -22.34 -63.25
CA ASP A 1149 25.61 -22.56 -61.85
C ASP A 1149 24.77 -21.70 -60.89
N VAL A 1150 23.94 -20.77 -61.41
CA VAL A 1150 22.98 -19.99 -60.63
C VAL A 1150 21.78 -20.88 -60.25
N PRO A 1151 21.44 -20.99 -58.94
CA PRO A 1151 20.25 -21.74 -58.51
C PRO A 1151 18.98 -21.12 -59.11
N ALA A 1152 18.15 -21.96 -59.73
CA ALA A 1152 16.91 -21.52 -60.37
C ALA A 1152 15.95 -20.79 -59.40
N THR A 1153 15.96 -21.15 -58.11
CA THR A 1153 15.11 -20.52 -57.08
C THR A 1153 15.91 -20.11 -55.86
N VAL A 1154 15.74 -18.86 -55.41
CA VAL A 1154 16.34 -18.32 -54.18
C VAL A 1154 15.28 -17.71 -53.26
N LEU A 1155 15.61 -17.50 -51.99
CA LEU A 1155 14.73 -16.78 -51.05
C LEU A 1155 15.10 -15.30 -51.05
N ALA A 1156 14.26 -14.45 -51.61
CA ALA A 1156 14.48 -13.02 -51.66
C ALA A 1156 13.16 -12.24 -51.78
N ASP A 1157 13.22 -10.92 -51.55
CA ASP A 1157 12.09 -10.03 -51.81
C ASP A 1157 12.00 -9.75 -53.31
N SER A 1158 11.08 -10.45 -53.98
CA SER A 1158 10.83 -10.34 -55.42
C SER A 1158 10.55 -8.89 -55.84
N SER A 1159 9.75 -8.17 -55.04
CA SER A 1159 9.32 -6.81 -55.36
C SER A 1159 10.51 -5.85 -55.32
N ARG A 1160 11.36 -5.97 -54.30
CA ARG A 1160 12.53 -5.11 -54.14
C ARG A 1160 13.63 -5.40 -55.15
N ILE A 1161 13.92 -6.67 -55.44
CA ILE A 1161 14.90 -7.03 -56.50
C ILE A 1161 14.42 -6.53 -57.85
N ARG A 1162 13.14 -6.75 -58.18
CA ARG A 1162 12.53 -6.22 -59.41
C ARG A 1162 12.59 -4.71 -59.47
N GLN A 1163 12.40 -4.01 -58.36
CA GLN A 1163 12.53 -2.54 -58.29
C GLN A 1163 13.96 -2.09 -58.59
N VAL A 1164 14.97 -2.75 -58.00
CA VAL A 1164 16.40 -2.45 -58.25
C VAL A 1164 16.75 -2.70 -59.72
N LEU A 1165 16.37 -3.86 -60.27
CA LEU A 1165 16.65 -4.20 -61.68
C LEU A 1165 15.93 -3.25 -62.65
N THR A 1166 14.66 -2.93 -62.39
CA THR A 1166 13.90 -1.96 -63.21
C THR A 1166 14.56 -0.59 -63.21
N ASN A 1167 15.09 -0.13 -62.06
CA ASN A 1167 15.79 1.15 -61.97
C ASN A 1167 17.12 1.14 -62.75
N LEU A 1168 17.93 0.10 -62.60
CA LEU A 1168 19.22 -0.02 -63.30
C LEU A 1168 19.03 -0.16 -64.82
N LEU A 1169 18.11 -1.02 -65.27
CA LEU A 1169 17.81 -1.20 -66.68
C LEU A 1169 17.11 0.01 -67.30
N GLY A 1170 16.20 0.64 -66.56
CA GLY A 1170 15.57 1.88 -66.97
C GLY A 1170 16.60 2.98 -67.24
N ASN A 1171 17.61 3.11 -66.36
CA ASN A 1171 18.73 4.01 -66.56
C ASN A 1171 19.58 3.61 -67.78
N ALA A 1172 19.96 2.35 -67.91
CA ALA A 1172 20.73 1.85 -69.05
C ALA A 1172 20.06 2.13 -70.41
N ILE A 1173 18.74 1.87 -70.52
CA ILE A 1173 17.95 2.16 -71.73
C ILE A 1173 17.81 3.68 -71.95
N LYS A 1174 17.70 4.47 -70.88
CA LYS A 1174 17.60 5.93 -70.96
C LYS A 1174 18.86 6.53 -71.58
N PHE A 1175 20.05 6.10 -71.16
CA PHE A 1175 21.34 6.69 -71.53
C PHE A 1175 22.05 5.99 -72.71
N THR A 1176 21.50 4.90 -73.24
CA THR A 1176 21.97 4.26 -74.47
C THR A 1176 21.17 4.74 -75.67
N HIS A 1177 21.85 5.19 -76.72
CA HIS A 1177 21.23 5.67 -77.96
C HIS A 1177 21.27 4.64 -79.09
N HIS A 1178 22.36 3.88 -79.21
CA HIS A 1178 22.55 2.80 -80.19
C HIS A 1178 23.35 1.65 -79.55
N GLY A 1179 23.11 0.43 -80.01
CA GLY A 1179 23.71 -0.79 -79.45
C GLY A 1179 22.72 -1.60 -78.62
N GLY A 1180 23.12 -2.01 -77.42
CA GLY A 1180 22.30 -2.92 -76.61
C GLY A 1180 22.57 -2.81 -75.12
N VAL A 1181 21.66 -3.38 -74.34
CA VAL A 1181 21.74 -3.49 -72.88
C VAL A 1181 21.64 -4.96 -72.52
N GLU A 1182 22.63 -5.45 -71.78
CA GLU A 1182 22.75 -6.86 -71.39
C GLU A 1182 22.71 -7.01 -69.87
N ILE A 1183 21.90 -7.95 -69.36
CA ILE A 1183 21.91 -8.33 -67.94
C ILE A 1183 22.63 -9.65 -67.78
N LYS A 1184 23.62 -9.71 -66.89
CA LYS A 1184 24.24 -10.97 -66.48
C LYS A 1184 23.94 -11.24 -65.03
N CYS A 1185 23.49 -12.46 -64.75
CA CYS A 1185 23.42 -13.00 -63.41
C CYS A 1185 24.40 -14.16 -63.30
N HIS A 1186 25.41 -13.99 -62.43
CA HIS A 1186 26.38 -15.03 -62.16
C HIS A 1186 26.59 -15.19 -60.66
N LEU A 1187 27.07 -16.36 -60.28
CA LEU A 1187 27.43 -16.67 -58.90
C LEU A 1187 28.76 -15.98 -58.56
N ASP A 1188 28.81 -15.18 -57.48
CA ASP A 1188 30.08 -14.60 -57.04
C ASP A 1188 31.02 -15.74 -56.56
N PRO A 1189 32.30 -15.78 -56.95
CA PRO A 1189 33.26 -16.80 -56.51
C PRO A 1189 33.49 -16.86 -54.98
N LYS A 1190 32.97 -15.90 -54.20
CA LYS A 1190 32.91 -15.94 -52.73
C LYS A 1190 31.67 -16.64 -52.16
N SER A 1191 30.84 -17.24 -53.02
CA SER A 1191 29.69 -18.04 -52.62
C SER A 1191 30.11 -19.26 -51.80
N THR A 1192 29.37 -19.52 -50.73
CA THR A 1192 29.55 -20.68 -49.83
C THR A 1192 28.30 -21.56 -49.90
N GLU A 1193 28.38 -22.83 -49.48
CA GLU A 1193 27.26 -23.78 -49.51
C GLU A 1193 25.96 -23.25 -48.84
N ASP A 1194 26.07 -22.31 -47.88
CA ASP A 1194 24.93 -21.73 -47.14
C ASP A 1194 24.47 -20.32 -47.62
N LEU A 1195 25.21 -19.65 -48.50
CA LEU A 1195 24.84 -18.32 -49.02
C LEU A 1195 25.25 -18.15 -50.48
N VAL A 1196 24.23 -18.02 -51.31
CA VAL A 1196 24.36 -17.77 -52.74
C VAL A 1196 24.46 -16.26 -52.93
N GLN A 1197 25.68 -15.75 -53.10
CA GLN A 1197 25.89 -14.37 -53.54
C GLN A 1197 25.67 -14.31 -55.05
N LEU A 1198 24.55 -13.70 -55.44
CA LEU A 1198 24.25 -13.43 -56.84
C LEU A 1198 24.73 -12.03 -57.20
N ARG A 1199 25.52 -11.95 -58.27
CA ARG A 1199 25.94 -10.69 -58.85
C ARG A 1199 25.09 -10.43 -60.09
N PHE A 1200 24.34 -9.34 -60.04
CA PHE A 1200 23.59 -8.81 -61.19
C PHE A 1200 24.41 -7.69 -61.81
N GLU A 1201 24.77 -7.85 -63.08
CA GLU A 1201 25.45 -6.83 -63.86
C GLU A 1201 24.53 -6.37 -64.97
N VAL A 1202 24.30 -5.05 -65.04
CA VAL A 1202 23.63 -4.42 -66.18
C VAL A 1202 24.71 -3.69 -66.96
N MET A 1203 24.94 -4.11 -68.19
CA MET A 1203 25.92 -3.52 -69.09
C MET A 1203 25.21 -2.81 -70.22
N ASP A 1204 25.62 -1.57 -70.48
CA ASP A 1204 25.07 -0.74 -71.53
C ASP A 1204 26.19 -0.19 -72.43
N THR A 1205 25.84 0.13 -73.67
CA THR A 1205 26.76 0.74 -74.64
C THR A 1205 26.58 2.26 -74.74
N GLY A 1206 26.08 2.89 -73.67
CA GLY A 1206 25.79 4.32 -73.60
C GLY A 1206 27.03 5.20 -73.37
N ILE A 1207 26.78 6.42 -72.89
CA ILE A 1207 27.80 7.47 -72.71
C ILE A 1207 28.85 7.17 -71.64
N GLY A 1208 28.61 6.17 -70.78
CA GLY A 1208 29.46 5.86 -69.62
C GLY A 1208 29.38 6.94 -68.51
N ILE A 1209 30.02 6.67 -67.37
CA ILE A 1209 30.06 7.59 -66.22
C ILE A 1209 31.53 7.85 -65.87
N CYS A 1210 31.94 9.12 -65.78
CA CYS A 1210 33.33 9.44 -65.46
C CYS A 1210 33.68 9.08 -63.99
N PRO A 1211 34.95 8.76 -63.68
CA PRO A 1211 35.35 8.24 -62.35
C PRO A 1211 35.03 9.17 -61.17
N GLU A 1212 35.01 10.48 -61.41
CA GLU A 1212 34.73 11.52 -60.41
C GLU A 1212 33.23 11.56 -60.05
N GLU A 1213 32.36 11.27 -61.02
CA GLU A 1213 30.90 11.27 -60.86
C GLU A 1213 30.35 9.98 -60.26
N GLN A 1214 31.07 8.86 -60.41
CA GLN A 1214 30.68 7.56 -59.83
C GLN A 1214 30.54 7.61 -58.29
N GLN A 1215 31.33 8.43 -57.60
CA GLN A 1215 31.27 8.56 -56.14
C GLN A 1215 30.00 9.27 -55.65
N ARG A 1216 29.39 10.11 -56.49
CA ARG A 1216 28.20 10.92 -56.14
C ARG A 1216 26.88 10.26 -56.56
N LEU A 1217 26.93 9.15 -57.29
CA LEU A 1217 25.76 8.48 -57.88
C LEU A 1217 24.78 7.93 -56.82
N PHE A 1218 25.31 7.49 -55.67
CA PHE A 1218 24.53 6.86 -54.60
C PHE A 1218 24.23 7.78 -53.41
N GLU A 1219 24.56 9.07 -53.52
CA GLU A 1219 24.14 10.08 -52.53
C GLU A 1219 22.69 10.52 -52.80
N PRO A 1220 21.87 10.69 -51.77
CA PRO A 1220 20.47 11.10 -51.94
C PRO A 1220 20.36 12.49 -52.59
N PHE A 1221 19.45 12.62 -53.55
CA PHE A 1221 19.17 13.85 -54.32
C PHE A 1221 20.31 14.35 -55.23
N SER A 1222 21.29 13.49 -55.53
CA SER A 1222 22.34 13.77 -56.50
C SER A 1222 21.88 13.39 -57.92
N GLN A 1223 21.98 14.32 -58.87
CA GLN A 1223 21.80 14.06 -60.31
C GLN A 1223 23.10 14.41 -61.03
N LEU A 1224 23.47 13.57 -62.00
CA LEU A 1224 24.56 13.85 -62.94
C LEU A 1224 23.90 14.53 -64.14
N ASP A 1225 24.24 15.79 -64.38
CA ASP A 1225 23.73 16.59 -65.52
C ASP A 1225 24.54 16.34 -66.80
#